data_AF-A0A9P4W584-F1
#
_entry.id   AF-A0A9P4W584-F1
#
_cell.length_a   1.000
_cell.length_b   1.000
_cell.length_c   1.000
_cell.angle_alpha   90.00
_cell.angle_beta   90.00
_cell.angle_gamma   90.00
#
_symmetry.space_group_name_H-M   'P 1'
#
loop_
_entity.id
_entity.type
_entity.pdbx_description
1 polymer ?
#
loop_
_entity_poly.entity_id
_entity_poly.type
_entity_poly.pdbx_seq_one_letter_code
_entity_poly.pdbx_strand_id
1 'polypeptide(L)'
;MSIVAKSLTNGFGPLPRLGEILKKDITHNVEDDEMIVWDKGIFLGELVKQKIALNTDGNGAVDGSLVAERGIRQGTYRGTRLALTEFYSLIEDAAVSHFDVKGFDPIIPRKRDLNQKKDAYRWNTDTVPPVDNYPPHLLDVPPELANGAPAVGQVFDLQAVGLIQQVAQAVSFIIPEDIDKKGTPFEGPTLADCEKYNLNNPSPKTDIMNGENLGNKADWYSDARFAQQHFSGVNPSTIKRADAHVTEAYAAEASKQGLSNMNNTLLHDDDLFIQDYSYFREATGVSNEEEFRNVVPEMIGTKPTGNMAFRYACAPVVIFKLHSDGRLHPLAITIDFKGSLDNSVTIFNRRLTPDDQSDIDEKSDWAWRYAKTCAQTADWSRHEVATHLVDTHMIEEAIIVATNRTIPEDHILYETLSPHWFRTLPLNKAAREVLVPFVITRLAGFGPSIDPKTSRAMNLINWSYKNFDFQSKYIPTDLKKRGFDVEALTEEKYRNYPYATDMYLLWGVIHDFVKSVLGTQFKSDLDVQKDPYIADWCKEIQTQGQIPTFPTITTVDQLVDAVTMCIHTASPQHTAVNYLQDYYYSFVPAKPPALCTPLPKDLATLQKYTEADLTAALPIGTEGVKWKDWLLAAQLPELLSYKVDNRYNLITYAKSLYNVNKSRTNFENKAWDSTRIKEAAALFYSRLKELDSVFKHVSDRQTPGTIEYKVLQPEVTAVSILI
;
A
#
# COMPACT_ATOMS: atom_id res chain seq x y z
N MET A 1 -24.20 42.02 -50.60
CA MET A 1 -23.07 42.86 -51.07
C MET A 1 -22.12 42.98 -49.89
N SER A 2 -21.04 42.17 -49.89
CA SER A 2 -19.69 42.61 -50.27
C SER A 2 -19.15 43.60 -49.22
N ILE A 3 -18.10 43.31 -48.44
CA ILE A 3 -16.71 43.28 -48.91
C ILE A 3 -15.80 42.76 -47.75
N VAL A 4 -14.84 41.90 -48.12
CA VAL A 4 -13.60 41.50 -47.41
C VAL A 4 -13.72 40.56 -46.19
N ALA A 5 -13.56 39.27 -46.47
CA ALA A 5 -12.51 38.46 -45.84
C ALA A 5 -11.84 37.64 -46.95
N LYS A 6 -10.83 38.25 -47.57
CA LYS A 6 -9.89 37.58 -48.48
C LYS A 6 -9.20 36.46 -47.71
N SER A 7 -9.40 35.22 -48.16
CA SER A 7 -8.32 34.26 -48.44
C SER A 7 -7.11 34.33 -47.50
N LEU A 8 -7.24 33.76 -46.29
CA LEU A 8 -6.10 33.18 -45.58
C LEU A 8 -5.80 31.81 -46.23
N THR A 9 -5.25 31.83 -47.44
CA THR A 9 -4.62 30.67 -48.07
C THR A 9 -3.18 30.61 -47.56
N ASN A 10 -3.00 30.24 -46.29
CA ASN A 10 -1.70 29.98 -45.67
C ASN A 10 -1.24 28.53 -45.95
N GLY A 11 -1.29 28.07 -47.20
CA GLY A 11 -0.76 26.73 -47.58
C GLY A 11 -1.55 25.51 -47.05
N PHE A 12 -2.52 25.71 -46.16
CA PHE A 12 -3.55 24.74 -45.79
C PHE A 12 -4.78 25.03 -46.65
N GLY A 13 -5.43 24.00 -47.21
CA GLY A 13 -6.61 24.15 -48.09
C GLY A 13 -7.78 24.96 -47.50
N PRO A 14 -8.90 25.15 -48.22
CA PRO A 14 -10.04 25.90 -47.69
C PRO A 14 -10.49 25.30 -46.35
N LEU A 15 -10.61 26.15 -45.31
CA LEU A 15 -11.15 25.75 -44.02
C LEU A 15 -12.52 25.09 -44.24
N PRO A 16 -12.75 23.85 -43.74
CA PRO A 16 -14.06 23.23 -43.84
C PRO A 16 -15.08 24.18 -43.23
N ARG A 17 -16.12 24.53 -43.99
CA ARG A 17 -17.13 25.46 -43.52
C ARG A 17 -17.91 24.76 -42.41
N LEU A 18 -18.28 25.46 -41.33
CA LEU A 18 -19.10 24.89 -40.24
C LEU A 18 -20.32 24.11 -40.76
N GLY A 19 -20.96 24.62 -41.83
CA GLY A 19 -22.08 23.94 -42.49
C GLY A 19 -21.75 22.63 -43.20
N GLU A 20 -20.48 22.33 -43.52
CA GLU A 20 -20.03 21.03 -44.04
C GLU A 20 -19.80 20.03 -42.91
N ILE A 21 -19.31 20.49 -41.75
CA ILE A 21 -19.13 19.63 -40.57
C ILE A 21 -20.50 19.18 -40.05
N LEU A 22 -21.43 20.12 -39.86
CA LEU A 22 -22.78 19.83 -39.32
C LEU A 22 -23.68 19.01 -40.26
N LYS A 23 -23.32 18.90 -41.55
CA LYS A 23 -24.07 18.12 -42.55
C LYS A 23 -23.50 16.73 -42.78
N LYS A 24 -22.27 16.47 -42.33
CA LYS A 24 -21.70 15.13 -42.38
C LYS A 24 -22.35 14.28 -41.28
N ASP A 25 -22.56 13.02 -41.58
CA ASP A 25 -22.81 12.01 -40.54
C ASP A 25 -21.57 11.87 -39.63
N ILE A 26 -21.69 11.06 -38.58
CA ILE A 26 -20.60 10.80 -37.63
C ILE A 26 -19.34 10.35 -38.39
N THR A 27 -18.30 11.18 -38.36
CA THR A 27 -17.02 10.92 -39.03
C THR A 27 -15.98 10.29 -38.11
N HIS A 28 -16.22 10.36 -36.80
CA HIS A 28 -15.41 9.77 -35.74
C HIS A 28 -16.37 9.09 -34.77
N ASN A 29 -16.33 7.76 -34.71
CA ASN A 29 -17.19 7.00 -33.83
C ASN A 29 -16.60 7.01 -32.41
N VAL A 30 -17.41 7.44 -31.43
CA VAL A 30 -16.98 7.53 -30.03
C VAL A 30 -16.73 6.15 -29.40
N GLU A 31 -17.36 5.09 -29.93
CA GLU A 31 -17.12 3.71 -29.48
C GLU A 31 -15.69 3.22 -29.78
N ASP A 32 -14.98 3.90 -30.71
CA ASP A 32 -13.58 3.60 -31.03
C ASP A 32 -12.58 4.38 -30.14
N ASP A 33 -13.07 5.31 -29.30
CA ASP A 33 -12.26 6.15 -28.40
C ASP A 33 -12.64 5.86 -26.93
N GLU A 34 -11.84 5.03 -26.28
CA GLU A 34 -12.16 4.54 -24.94
C GLU A 34 -12.09 5.66 -23.89
N MET A 35 -13.10 5.72 -23.02
CA MET A 35 -13.11 6.64 -21.89
C MET A 35 -11.91 6.38 -20.95
N ILE A 36 -11.15 7.44 -20.66
CA ILE A 36 -9.98 7.41 -19.77
C ILE A 36 -10.17 8.23 -18.50
N VAL A 37 -11.08 9.22 -18.52
CA VAL A 37 -11.35 10.13 -17.41
C VAL A 37 -12.84 10.47 -17.41
N TRP A 38 -13.45 10.52 -16.23
CA TRP A 38 -14.80 11.04 -16.07
C TRP A 38 -14.80 12.57 -16.12
N ASP A 39 -15.70 13.17 -16.89
CA ASP A 39 -16.08 14.56 -16.61
C ASP A 39 -16.74 14.60 -15.23
N LYS A 40 -16.12 15.33 -14.29
CA LYS A 40 -16.56 15.37 -12.88
C LYS A 40 -18.02 15.85 -12.75
N GLY A 41 -18.44 16.82 -13.57
CA GLY A 41 -19.80 17.35 -13.53
C GLY A 41 -20.83 16.33 -14.02
N ILE A 42 -20.53 15.62 -15.10
CA ILE A 42 -21.36 14.52 -15.61
C ILE A 42 -21.42 13.38 -14.60
N PHE A 43 -20.28 13.00 -14.00
CA PHE A 43 -20.22 11.93 -13.01
C PHE A 43 -21.10 12.25 -11.79
N LEU A 44 -20.94 13.44 -11.19
CA LEU A 44 -21.78 13.90 -10.07
C LEU A 44 -23.27 13.95 -10.46
N GLY A 45 -23.57 14.44 -11.66
CA GLY A 45 -24.94 14.46 -12.20
C GLY A 45 -25.55 13.07 -12.32
N GLU A 46 -24.75 12.08 -12.75
CA GLU A 46 -25.19 10.69 -12.86
C GLU A 46 -25.36 10.02 -11.49
N LEU A 47 -24.48 10.27 -10.51
CA LEU A 47 -24.66 9.80 -9.13
C LEU A 47 -25.99 10.28 -8.55
N VAL A 48 -26.31 11.57 -8.69
CA VAL A 48 -27.58 12.15 -8.24
C VAL A 48 -28.76 11.51 -8.99
N LYS A 49 -28.65 11.32 -10.31
CA LYS A 49 -29.69 10.69 -11.13
C LYS A 49 -29.93 9.22 -10.75
N GLN A 50 -28.88 8.48 -10.41
CA GLN A 50 -28.95 7.13 -9.87
C GLN A 50 -29.30 7.10 -8.38
N LYS A 51 -29.51 8.27 -7.76
CA LYS A 51 -29.82 8.46 -6.34
C LYS A 51 -28.70 7.98 -5.39
N ILE A 52 -27.48 7.79 -5.90
CA ILE A 52 -26.29 7.51 -5.10
C ILE A 52 -25.82 8.84 -4.49
N ALA A 53 -26.62 9.34 -3.57
CA ALA A 53 -26.45 10.61 -2.88
C ALA A 53 -27.02 10.50 -1.46
N LEU A 54 -26.51 11.33 -0.56
CA LEU A 54 -27.01 11.42 0.81
C LEU A 54 -28.41 12.06 0.82
N ASN A 55 -29.32 11.53 1.62
CA ASN A 55 -30.65 12.07 1.82
C ASN A 55 -30.63 13.21 2.84
N THR A 56 -31.55 14.17 2.70
CA THR A 56 -31.66 15.33 3.59
C THR A 56 -33.07 15.53 4.13
N ASP A 57 -33.18 16.01 5.36
CA ASP A 57 -34.44 16.41 5.97
C ASP A 57 -34.98 17.73 5.41
N GLY A 58 -36.15 18.17 5.91
CA GLY A 58 -36.79 19.43 5.48
C GLY A 58 -36.01 20.71 5.80
N ASN A 59 -34.96 20.63 6.64
CA ASN A 59 -34.06 21.73 6.97
C ASN A 59 -32.75 21.68 6.16
N GLY A 60 -32.59 20.66 5.31
CA GLY A 60 -31.38 20.44 4.52
C GLY A 60 -30.24 19.76 5.29
N ALA A 61 -30.51 19.19 6.48
CA ALA A 61 -29.54 18.39 7.21
C ALA A 61 -29.53 16.96 6.67
N VAL A 62 -28.35 16.36 6.53
CA VAL A 62 -28.24 14.94 6.12
C VAL A 62 -28.86 14.04 7.20
N ASP A 63 -29.76 13.15 6.81
CA ASP A 63 -30.51 12.28 7.75
C ASP A 63 -29.82 10.94 8.06
N GLY A 64 -28.69 10.68 7.40
CA GLY A 64 -27.91 9.47 7.55
C GLY A 64 -28.40 8.27 6.71
N SER A 65 -29.11 8.53 5.61
CA SER A 65 -29.46 7.50 4.64
C SER A 65 -29.03 7.88 3.21
N LEU A 66 -28.89 6.89 2.34
CA LEU A 66 -28.78 7.13 0.89
C LEU A 66 -30.16 7.24 0.27
N VAL A 67 -30.31 8.10 -0.74
CA VAL A 67 -31.56 8.21 -1.52
C VAL A 67 -31.81 6.94 -2.34
N ALA A 68 -30.75 6.22 -2.71
CA ALA A 68 -30.82 4.95 -3.41
C ALA A 68 -31.15 3.80 -2.46
N GLU A 69 -32.08 2.94 -2.87
CA GLU A 69 -32.37 1.67 -2.20
C GLU A 69 -31.60 0.48 -2.83
N ARG A 70 -30.95 0.72 -3.98
CA ARG A 70 -30.21 -0.29 -4.76
C ARG A 70 -29.07 0.35 -5.54
N GLY A 71 -28.05 -0.44 -5.86
CA GLY A 71 -26.91 -0.02 -6.69
C GLY A 71 -27.20 0.03 -8.19
N ILE A 72 -26.15 0.31 -8.95
CA ILE A 72 -26.15 0.28 -10.41
C ILE A 72 -26.46 -1.15 -10.89
N ARG A 73 -27.32 -1.30 -11.89
CA ARG A 73 -27.73 -2.64 -12.38
C ARG A 73 -26.75 -3.27 -13.35
N GLN A 74 -26.22 -2.46 -14.26
CA GLN A 74 -25.41 -2.88 -15.39
C GLN A 74 -24.29 -1.87 -15.60
N GLY A 75 -23.12 -2.35 -16.01
CA GLY A 75 -21.98 -1.51 -16.34
C GLY A 75 -20.93 -2.28 -17.14
N THR A 76 -19.78 -1.65 -17.36
CA THR A 76 -18.61 -2.27 -17.96
C THR A 76 -17.50 -2.34 -16.93
N TYR A 77 -16.57 -3.29 -17.07
CA TYR A 77 -15.40 -3.40 -16.19
C TYR A 77 -14.65 -2.07 -16.08
N ARG A 78 -14.32 -1.46 -17.23
CA ARG A 78 -13.57 -0.20 -17.30
C ARG A 78 -14.35 0.97 -16.72
N GLY A 79 -15.64 1.10 -17.06
CA GLY A 79 -16.49 2.16 -16.54
C GLY A 79 -16.60 2.10 -15.01
N THR A 80 -16.72 0.89 -14.45
CA THR A 80 -16.74 0.69 -12.99
C THR A 80 -15.39 0.97 -12.35
N ARG A 81 -14.27 0.54 -12.95
CA ARG A 81 -12.91 0.86 -12.46
C ARG A 81 -12.72 2.38 -12.34
N LEU A 82 -13.02 3.11 -13.42
CA LEU A 82 -12.94 4.58 -13.44
C LEU A 82 -13.91 5.24 -12.45
N ALA A 83 -15.13 4.70 -12.31
CA ALA A 83 -16.10 5.22 -11.35
C ALA A 83 -15.67 5.01 -9.89
N LEU A 84 -15.02 3.88 -9.57
CA LEU A 84 -14.47 3.64 -8.23
C LEU A 84 -13.33 4.61 -7.91
N THR A 85 -12.42 4.85 -8.86
CA THR A 85 -11.36 5.86 -8.71
C THR A 85 -11.94 7.25 -8.49
N GLU A 86 -12.87 7.69 -9.34
CA GLU A 86 -13.46 9.03 -9.21
C GLU A 86 -14.27 9.18 -7.92
N PHE A 87 -15.03 8.16 -7.53
CA PHE A 87 -15.80 8.18 -6.30
C PHE A 87 -14.89 8.20 -5.05
N TYR A 88 -13.79 7.45 -5.05
CA TYR A 88 -12.84 7.48 -3.95
C TYR A 88 -12.16 8.85 -3.82
N SER A 89 -11.78 9.48 -4.95
CA SER A 89 -11.26 10.85 -4.95
C SER A 89 -12.23 11.87 -4.32
N LEU A 90 -13.54 11.71 -4.54
CA LEU A 90 -14.55 12.55 -3.87
C LEU A 90 -14.59 12.33 -2.34
N ILE A 91 -14.34 11.11 -1.88
CA ILE A 91 -14.27 10.77 -0.45
C ILE A 91 -13.04 11.41 0.19
N GLU A 92 -11.89 11.35 -0.48
CA GLU A 92 -10.66 12.02 -0.04
C GLU A 92 -10.84 13.54 0.03
N ASP A 93 -11.40 14.17 -1.01
CA ASP A 93 -11.68 15.60 -1.05
C ASP A 93 -12.63 16.01 0.10
N ALA A 94 -13.66 15.20 0.37
CA ALA A 94 -14.56 15.42 1.48
C ALA A 94 -13.85 15.26 2.84
N ALA A 95 -12.90 14.31 2.97
CA ALA A 95 -12.15 14.09 4.20
C ALA A 95 -11.22 15.28 4.47
N VAL A 96 -10.51 15.76 3.45
CA VAL A 96 -9.71 16.99 3.52
C VAL A 96 -10.57 18.18 3.94
N SER A 97 -11.75 18.35 3.33
CA SER A 97 -12.67 19.43 3.71
C SER A 97 -13.15 19.32 5.16
N HIS A 98 -13.43 18.11 5.65
CA HIS A 98 -13.81 17.91 7.05
C HIS A 98 -12.68 18.27 8.02
N PHE A 99 -11.45 17.83 7.71
CA PHE A 99 -10.27 18.11 8.52
C PHE A 99 -9.93 19.60 8.58
N ASP A 100 -10.18 20.36 7.51
CA ASP A 100 -10.06 21.82 7.52
C ASP A 100 -11.10 22.49 8.42
N VAL A 101 -12.36 22.05 8.32
CA VAL A 101 -13.49 22.59 9.12
C VAL A 101 -13.28 22.32 10.61
N LYS A 102 -12.88 21.11 10.98
CA LYS A 102 -12.56 20.74 12.37
C LYS A 102 -11.24 21.35 12.85
N GLY A 103 -10.40 21.83 11.94
CA GLY A 103 -9.13 22.47 12.25
C GLY A 103 -8.03 21.47 12.61
N PHE A 104 -8.09 20.23 12.13
CA PHE A 104 -7.04 19.23 12.26
C PHE A 104 -5.94 19.39 11.21
N ASP A 105 -6.32 19.71 9.97
CA ASP A 105 -5.38 19.98 8.88
C ASP A 105 -5.83 21.24 8.13
N PRO A 106 -5.61 22.43 8.71
CA PRO A 106 -6.17 23.66 8.18
C PRO A 106 -5.52 24.03 6.84
N ILE A 107 -6.33 24.19 5.79
CA ILE A 107 -5.87 24.56 4.45
C ILE A 107 -5.27 25.97 4.46
N ILE A 108 -5.88 26.87 5.22
CA ILE A 108 -5.35 28.21 5.51
C ILE A 108 -4.72 28.19 6.90
N PRO A 109 -3.42 28.54 7.05
CA PRO A 109 -2.73 28.46 8.34
C PRO A 109 -3.47 29.21 9.47
N ARG A 110 -3.60 28.54 10.63
CA ARG A 110 -4.17 29.11 11.86
C ARG A 110 -3.20 28.88 13.01
N LYS A 111 -2.85 29.94 13.72
CA LYS A 111 -2.05 29.82 14.95
C LYS A 111 -2.91 29.17 16.04
N ARG A 112 -2.41 28.08 16.61
CA ARG A 112 -3.06 27.36 17.71
C ARG A 112 -2.05 27.16 18.83
N ASP A 113 -2.42 27.48 20.06
CA ASP A 113 -1.57 27.14 21.20
C ASP A 113 -1.67 25.64 21.53
N LEU A 114 -0.72 25.14 22.32
CA LEU A 114 -0.62 23.71 22.62
C LEU A 114 -1.85 23.18 23.38
N ASN A 115 -2.51 24.00 24.22
CA ASN A 115 -3.71 23.55 24.94
C ASN A 115 -4.89 23.39 23.99
N GLN A 116 -5.07 24.35 23.07
CA GLN A 116 -6.07 24.24 22.00
C GLN A 116 -5.85 22.98 21.16
N LYS A 117 -4.60 22.63 20.85
CA LYS A 117 -4.29 21.38 20.13
C LYS A 117 -4.55 20.14 20.98
N LYS A 118 -4.22 20.14 22.28
CA LYS A 118 -4.55 19.02 23.18
C LYS A 118 -6.06 18.76 23.26
N ASP A 119 -6.86 19.82 23.27
CA ASP A 119 -8.33 19.72 23.30
C ASP A 119 -8.90 19.21 21.97
N ALA A 120 -8.31 19.63 20.85
CA ALA A 120 -8.74 19.21 19.52
C ALA A 120 -8.30 17.77 19.18
N TYR A 121 -7.01 17.47 19.28
CA TYR A 121 -6.46 16.16 18.89
C TYR A 121 -6.67 15.18 20.05
N ARG A 122 -7.76 14.42 20.00
CA ARG A 122 -8.12 13.37 20.98
C ARG A 122 -7.86 11.99 20.39
N TRP A 123 -7.69 10.99 21.25
CA TRP A 123 -7.51 9.60 20.81
C TRP A 123 -8.85 8.89 20.68
N ASN A 124 -9.01 8.01 19.69
CA ASN A 124 -10.21 7.16 19.56
C ASN A 124 -10.44 6.26 20.79
N THR A 125 -9.37 5.99 21.55
CA THR A 125 -9.38 5.24 22.82
C THR A 125 -9.78 6.07 24.04
N ASP A 126 -9.99 7.39 23.91
CA ASP A 126 -10.48 8.25 25.00
C ASP A 126 -11.95 7.95 25.35
N THR A 127 -12.67 7.20 24.51
CA THR A 127 -14.05 6.75 24.77
C THR A 127 -14.08 5.33 25.32
N VAL A 128 -15.08 5.01 26.14
CA VAL A 128 -15.27 3.66 26.70
C VAL A 128 -16.67 3.13 26.33
N PRO A 129 -16.79 2.10 25.47
CA PRO A 129 -15.71 1.44 24.71
C PRO A 129 -15.07 2.39 23.65
N PRO A 130 -13.90 2.03 23.09
CA PRO A 130 -13.34 2.74 21.93
C PRO A 130 -14.34 2.85 20.78
N VAL A 131 -14.21 3.91 19.96
CA VAL A 131 -15.18 4.21 18.89
C VAL A 131 -15.19 3.15 17.78
N ASP A 132 -14.06 2.51 17.54
CA ASP A 132 -13.89 1.43 16.56
C ASP A 132 -12.82 0.41 16.98
N ASN A 133 -12.56 -0.57 16.12
CA ASN A 133 -11.63 -1.68 16.36
C ASN A 133 -10.24 -1.46 15.73
N TYR A 134 -9.89 -0.22 15.37
CA TYR A 134 -8.56 0.11 14.85
C TYR A 134 -7.58 0.42 15.99
N PRO A 135 -6.26 0.31 15.72
CA PRO A 135 -5.23 0.86 16.62
C PRO A 135 -5.43 2.34 16.94
N PRO A 136 -4.78 2.89 17.97
CA PRO A 136 -4.95 4.29 18.37
C PRO A 136 -4.76 5.26 17.21
N HIS A 137 -5.75 6.12 17.01
CA HIS A 137 -5.75 7.13 15.95
C HIS A 137 -6.52 8.38 16.38
N LEU A 138 -6.58 9.40 15.50
CA LEU A 138 -7.30 10.64 15.77
C LEU A 138 -8.81 10.38 15.92
N LEU A 139 -9.40 10.84 17.03
CA LEU A 139 -10.84 10.97 17.22
C LEU A 139 -11.32 12.28 16.58
N ASP A 140 -11.78 12.20 15.34
CA ASP A 140 -12.17 13.37 14.55
C ASP A 140 -13.59 13.88 14.87
N VAL A 141 -14.48 13.00 15.33
CA VAL A 141 -15.84 13.34 15.77
C VAL A 141 -16.08 12.83 17.20
N PRO A 142 -15.90 13.68 18.23
CA PRO A 142 -16.23 13.32 19.61
C PRO A 142 -17.74 13.01 19.76
N PRO A 143 -18.12 11.95 20.50
CA PRO A 143 -19.54 11.59 20.70
C PRO A 143 -20.41 12.72 21.27
N GLU A 144 -19.80 13.63 22.01
CA GLU A 144 -20.43 14.78 22.66
C GLU A 144 -20.84 15.89 21.67
N LEU A 145 -20.13 15.98 20.54
CA LEU A 145 -20.39 16.94 19.46
C LEU A 145 -21.29 16.36 18.35
N ALA A 146 -21.62 15.07 18.41
CA ALA A 146 -22.51 14.41 17.44
C ALA A 146 -23.97 14.91 17.50
N ASN A 147 -24.35 15.66 18.55
CA ASN A 147 -25.68 16.21 18.75
C ASN A 147 -25.67 17.75 18.70
N GLY A 148 -25.51 18.33 17.51
CA GLY A 148 -25.99 19.68 17.22
C GLY A 148 -24.94 20.72 16.81
N ALA A 149 -24.80 20.90 15.49
CA ALA A 149 -24.78 22.21 14.82
C ALA A 149 -24.80 21.98 13.29
N PRO A 150 -25.56 22.74 12.49
CA PRO A 150 -25.46 22.70 11.04
C PRO A 150 -24.16 23.41 10.62
N ALA A 151 -23.13 22.65 10.30
CA ALA A 151 -21.90 23.15 9.71
C ALA A 151 -21.70 22.58 8.29
N VAL A 152 -21.02 23.34 7.45
CA VAL A 152 -20.71 23.00 6.05
C VAL A 152 -19.55 21.99 6.04
N GLY A 153 -19.73 20.83 5.38
CA GLY A 153 -18.76 19.70 5.38
C GLY A 153 -19.33 18.32 5.76
N GLN A 154 -20.65 18.12 5.58
CA GLN A 154 -21.49 17.14 6.30
C GLN A 154 -21.32 15.65 5.98
N VAL A 155 -20.44 15.23 5.05
CA VAL A 155 -20.20 13.77 4.88
C VAL A 155 -19.67 13.23 6.20
N PHE A 156 -18.65 13.85 6.79
CA PHE A 156 -17.96 13.34 7.97
C PHE A 156 -18.52 13.77 9.34
N ASP A 157 -19.70 14.41 9.39
CA ASP A 157 -20.26 15.00 10.64
C ASP A 157 -21.46 14.21 11.22
N LEU A 158 -21.82 13.09 10.61
CA LEU A 158 -22.83 12.17 11.15
C LEU A 158 -22.26 11.38 12.33
N GLN A 159 -23.10 10.70 13.13
CA GLN A 159 -22.60 9.67 14.06
C GLN A 159 -21.59 8.80 13.31
N ALA A 160 -20.32 8.80 13.72
CA ALA A 160 -19.20 8.27 12.93
C ALA A 160 -19.48 6.84 12.37
N VAL A 161 -20.27 6.06 13.10
CA VAL A 161 -20.72 4.71 12.71
C VAL A 161 -21.71 4.70 11.53
N GLY A 162 -22.62 5.66 11.45
CA GLY A 162 -23.63 5.75 10.39
C GLY A 162 -23.01 6.16 9.05
N LEU A 163 -22.05 7.09 9.07
CA LEU A 163 -21.38 7.52 7.86
C LEU A 163 -20.57 6.42 7.20
N ILE A 164 -19.76 5.70 7.98
CA ILE A 164 -18.96 4.58 7.46
C ILE A 164 -19.88 3.61 6.73
N GLN A 165 -21.05 3.29 7.30
CA GLN A 165 -22.06 2.43 6.67
C GLN A 165 -22.70 3.03 5.42
N GLN A 166 -22.76 4.35 5.27
CA GLN A 166 -23.33 5.03 4.09
C GLN A 166 -22.32 5.18 2.96
N VAL A 167 -21.08 5.60 3.26
CA VAL A 167 -19.99 5.64 2.28
C VAL A 167 -19.72 4.24 1.77
N ALA A 168 -19.70 3.25 2.67
CA ALA A 168 -19.71 1.82 2.35
C ALA A 168 -20.78 1.43 1.34
N GLN A 169 -22.03 1.77 1.67
CA GLN A 169 -23.18 1.40 0.87
C GLN A 169 -23.09 2.10 -0.50
N ALA A 170 -22.65 3.35 -0.54
CA ALA A 170 -22.46 4.10 -1.78
C ALA A 170 -21.38 3.46 -2.66
N VAL A 171 -20.21 3.11 -2.12
CA VAL A 171 -19.15 2.38 -2.84
C VAL A 171 -19.69 1.04 -3.37
N SER A 172 -20.43 0.30 -2.56
CA SER A 172 -21.05 -0.96 -3.00
C SER A 172 -22.09 -0.76 -4.11
N PHE A 173 -22.70 0.43 -4.19
CA PHE A 173 -23.68 0.78 -5.21
C PHE A 173 -23.05 1.26 -6.52
N ILE A 174 -21.81 1.76 -6.49
CA ILE A 174 -21.00 2.03 -7.69
C ILE A 174 -20.65 0.72 -8.39
N ILE A 175 -20.37 -0.35 -7.64
CA ILE A 175 -20.14 -1.69 -8.20
C ILE A 175 -21.48 -2.24 -8.71
N PRO A 176 -21.63 -2.49 -10.02
CA PRO A 176 -22.90 -2.95 -10.54
C PRO A 176 -23.32 -4.32 -9.98
N GLU A 177 -24.62 -4.59 -10.02
CA GLU A 177 -25.16 -5.93 -9.76
C GLU A 177 -24.51 -6.95 -10.71
N ASP A 178 -24.40 -6.60 -12.00
CA ASP A 178 -23.65 -7.34 -13.00
C ASP A 178 -22.99 -6.41 -14.03
N ILE A 179 -21.99 -6.91 -14.76
CA ILE A 179 -21.28 -6.18 -15.83
C ILE A 179 -21.14 -7.06 -17.07
N ASP A 180 -20.97 -6.43 -18.23
CA ASP A 180 -20.55 -7.17 -19.43
C ASP A 180 -19.20 -7.85 -19.17
N LYS A 181 -19.15 -9.15 -19.43
CA LYS A 181 -17.97 -10.00 -19.21
C LYS A 181 -17.08 -10.11 -20.44
N LYS A 182 -17.59 -9.74 -21.62
CA LYS A 182 -16.84 -9.83 -22.86
C LYS A 182 -15.77 -8.75 -22.93
N GLY A 183 -14.58 -9.11 -23.39
CA GLY A 183 -13.47 -8.16 -23.51
C GLY A 183 -13.03 -7.64 -22.14
N THR A 184 -12.98 -8.51 -21.14
CA THR A 184 -12.54 -8.16 -19.77
C THR A 184 -11.29 -8.95 -19.37
N PRO A 185 -10.48 -8.45 -18.42
CA PRO A 185 -9.22 -9.12 -18.05
C PRO A 185 -9.43 -10.47 -17.35
N PHE A 186 -10.59 -10.68 -16.74
CA PHE A 186 -10.92 -11.92 -16.02
C PHE A 186 -11.71 -12.92 -16.87
N GLU A 187 -12.10 -12.59 -18.12
CA GLU A 187 -12.98 -13.45 -18.94
C GLU A 187 -12.41 -14.87 -19.08
N GLY A 188 -11.10 -14.97 -19.32
CA GLY A 188 -10.41 -16.25 -19.51
C GLY A 188 -10.95 -17.01 -20.74
N PRO A 189 -11.18 -18.34 -20.65
CA PRO A 189 -11.12 -19.15 -19.44
C PRO A 189 -9.71 -19.62 -19.07
N THR A 190 -8.69 -19.39 -19.90
CA THR A 190 -7.32 -19.84 -19.63
C THR A 190 -6.43 -18.69 -19.15
N LEU A 191 -5.29 -19.03 -18.52
CA LEU A 191 -4.26 -18.04 -18.18
C LEU A 191 -3.74 -17.33 -19.44
N ALA A 192 -3.59 -18.05 -20.55
CA ALA A 192 -3.13 -17.49 -21.83
C ALA A 192 -4.10 -16.43 -22.39
N ASP A 193 -5.42 -16.59 -22.18
CA ASP A 193 -6.41 -15.59 -22.58
C ASP A 193 -6.27 -14.31 -21.75
N CYS A 194 -6.08 -14.44 -20.43
CA CYS A 194 -5.81 -13.31 -19.54
C CYS A 194 -4.48 -12.61 -19.87
N GLU A 195 -3.42 -13.36 -20.14
CA GLU A 195 -2.12 -12.83 -20.58
C GLU A 195 -2.27 -12.03 -21.88
N LYS A 196 -2.99 -12.59 -22.86
CA LYS A 196 -3.26 -11.93 -24.14
C LYS A 196 -4.09 -10.67 -23.96
N TYR A 197 -5.10 -10.68 -23.09
CA TYR A 197 -5.88 -9.49 -22.78
C TYR A 197 -4.98 -8.39 -22.18
N ASN A 198 -4.16 -8.74 -21.19
CA ASN A 198 -3.26 -7.81 -20.51
C ASN A 198 -2.29 -7.12 -21.49
N LEU A 199 -1.73 -7.87 -22.44
CA LEU A 199 -0.83 -7.33 -23.46
C LEU A 199 -1.52 -6.40 -24.46
N ASN A 200 -2.79 -6.67 -24.79
CA ASN A 200 -3.54 -5.89 -25.77
C ASN A 200 -4.22 -4.65 -25.16
N ASN A 201 -4.34 -4.57 -23.84
CA ASN A 201 -5.04 -3.51 -23.12
C ASN A 201 -4.14 -2.95 -22.01
N PRO A 202 -3.04 -2.24 -22.35
CA PRO A 202 -2.13 -1.69 -21.35
C PRO A 202 -2.84 -0.67 -20.46
N SER A 203 -2.46 -0.64 -19.18
CA SER A 203 -2.96 0.37 -18.23
C SER A 203 -2.54 1.79 -18.66
N PRO A 204 -3.25 2.84 -18.21
CA PRO A 204 -2.81 4.22 -18.38
C PRO A 204 -1.39 4.44 -17.82
N LYS A 205 -0.63 5.33 -18.44
CA LYS A 205 0.77 5.63 -18.06
C LYS A 205 0.85 6.63 -16.91
N THR A 206 0.15 6.37 -15.82
CA THR A 206 0.03 7.25 -14.64
C THR A 206 0.99 6.88 -13.51
N ASP A 207 1.38 5.62 -13.42
CA ASP A 207 2.34 5.11 -12.45
C ASP A 207 3.81 5.27 -12.92
N ILE A 208 4.75 4.93 -12.05
CA ILE A 208 6.18 5.03 -12.37
C ILE A 208 6.64 4.02 -13.42
N MET A 209 5.98 2.87 -13.56
CA MET A 209 6.27 1.82 -14.55
C MET A 209 5.60 2.07 -15.90
N ASN A 210 4.94 3.22 -16.08
CA ASN A 210 4.26 3.64 -17.31
C ASN A 210 3.14 2.67 -17.74
N GLY A 211 2.35 2.16 -16.78
CA GLY A 211 1.20 1.29 -17.06
C GLY A 211 1.58 -0.14 -17.47
N GLU A 212 2.86 -0.51 -17.36
CA GLU A 212 3.27 -1.92 -17.40
C GLU A 212 2.95 -2.60 -16.07
N ASN A 213 2.71 -3.91 -16.13
CA ASN A 213 2.64 -4.78 -14.97
C ASN A 213 3.46 -6.06 -15.20
N LEU A 214 3.55 -6.90 -14.17
CA LEU A 214 4.34 -8.13 -14.21
C LEU A 214 3.85 -9.09 -15.31
N GLY A 215 2.56 -9.07 -15.65
CA GLY A 215 1.96 -9.84 -16.75
C GLY A 215 2.50 -9.49 -18.14
N ASN A 216 3.20 -8.37 -18.30
CA ASN A 216 3.92 -8.05 -19.55
C ASN A 216 5.17 -8.92 -19.76
N LYS A 217 5.62 -9.67 -18.75
CA LYS A 217 6.76 -10.61 -18.87
C LYS A 217 6.23 -12.02 -19.13
N ALA A 218 6.64 -12.65 -20.23
CA ALA A 218 6.14 -13.99 -20.63
C ALA A 218 6.46 -15.11 -19.62
N ASP A 219 7.42 -14.86 -18.74
CA ASP A 219 7.92 -15.71 -17.66
C ASP A 219 7.58 -15.12 -16.27
N TRP A 220 6.49 -14.36 -16.15
CA TRP A 220 6.02 -13.75 -14.88
C TRP A 220 5.88 -14.77 -13.73
N TYR A 221 5.60 -16.03 -14.06
CA TYR A 221 5.47 -17.15 -13.13
C TYR A 221 6.80 -17.80 -12.74
N SER A 222 7.93 -17.37 -13.30
CA SER A 222 9.24 -18.00 -13.06
C SER A 222 9.69 -17.92 -11.60
N ASP A 223 10.57 -18.83 -11.21
CA ASP A 223 11.21 -18.83 -9.89
C ASP A 223 11.98 -17.54 -9.63
N ALA A 224 12.71 -17.06 -10.66
CA ALA A 224 13.48 -15.84 -10.58
C ALA A 224 12.59 -14.62 -10.26
N ARG A 225 11.48 -14.42 -10.99
CA ARG A 225 10.58 -13.27 -10.76
C ARG A 225 9.75 -13.40 -9.50
N PHE A 226 9.40 -14.62 -9.09
CA PHE A 226 8.78 -14.88 -7.80
C PHE A 226 9.71 -14.49 -6.65
N ALA A 227 10.93 -15.03 -6.62
CA ALA A 227 11.87 -14.76 -5.54
C ALA A 227 12.32 -13.28 -5.52
N GLN A 228 12.53 -12.68 -6.69
CA GLN A 228 12.94 -11.27 -6.80
C GLN A 228 11.96 -10.29 -6.15
N GLN A 229 10.67 -10.61 -6.07
CA GLN A 229 9.68 -9.77 -5.39
C GLN A 229 9.96 -9.60 -3.89
N HIS A 230 10.66 -10.55 -3.26
CA HIS A 230 11.06 -10.44 -1.85
C HIS A 230 12.23 -9.46 -1.63
N PHE A 231 12.90 -9.01 -2.70
CA PHE A 231 13.99 -8.04 -2.67
C PHE A 231 13.60 -6.69 -3.28
N SER A 232 12.82 -6.68 -4.36
CA SER A 232 12.50 -5.46 -5.11
C SER A 232 11.01 -5.32 -5.46
N GLY A 233 10.17 -6.15 -4.85
CA GLY A 233 8.72 -6.02 -4.92
C GLY A 233 8.19 -4.97 -3.95
N VAL A 234 6.88 -4.99 -3.72
CA VAL A 234 6.19 -4.08 -2.78
C VAL A 234 6.36 -4.46 -1.31
N ASN A 235 6.84 -5.67 -1.00
CA ASN A 235 7.20 -6.08 0.36
C ASN A 235 8.67 -6.55 0.44
N PRO A 236 9.63 -5.62 0.26
CA PRO A 236 11.05 -5.97 0.20
C PRO A 236 11.71 -6.03 1.59
N SER A 237 10.99 -5.79 2.70
CA SER A 237 11.56 -5.48 4.02
C SER A 237 11.27 -6.54 5.09
N THR A 238 10.84 -7.74 4.68
CA THR A 238 10.38 -8.78 5.62
C THR A 238 11.09 -10.12 5.49
N ILE A 239 11.73 -10.40 4.36
CA ILE A 239 12.60 -11.57 4.20
C ILE A 239 13.79 -11.45 5.16
N LYS A 240 14.15 -12.57 5.81
CA LYS A 240 15.27 -12.63 6.75
C LYS A 240 16.08 -13.91 6.59
N ARG A 241 17.30 -13.93 7.10
CA ARG A 241 18.11 -15.15 7.23
C ARG A 241 17.32 -16.20 8.02
N ALA A 242 17.33 -17.43 7.53
CA ALA A 242 16.66 -18.55 8.19
C ALA A 242 17.47 -19.00 9.42
N ASP A 243 16.78 -19.23 10.53
CA ASP A 243 17.40 -19.80 11.73
C ASP A 243 17.72 -21.28 11.49
N ALA A 244 18.83 -21.79 12.03
CA ALA A 244 19.32 -23.15 11.79
C ALA A 244 18.27 -24.24 12.09
N HIS A 245 17.52 -24.10 13.20
CA HIS A 245 16.47 -25.07 13.55
C HIS A 245 15.35 -25.14 12.50
N VAL A 246 15.09 -24.05 11.77
CA VAL A 246 14.11 -24.04 10.68
C VAL A 246 14.67 -24.81 9.48
N THR A 247 15.90 -24.53 9.07
CA THR A 247 16.52 -25.22 7.91
C THR A 247 16.71 -26.71 8.18
N GLU A 248 17.05 -27.09 9.42
CA GLU A 248 17.09 -28.49 9.88
C GLU A 248 15.71 -29.18 9.80
N ALA A 249 14.63 -28.49 10.18
CA ALA A 249 13.27 -29.04 10.07
C ALA A 249 12.88 -29.28 8.61
N TYR A 250 13.18 -28.33 7.71
CA TYR A 250 12.96 -28.52 6.28
C TYR A 250 13.86 -29.60 5.67
N ALA A 251 15.10 -29.75 6.15
CA ALA A 251 15.97 -30.84 5.74
C ALA A 251 15.39 -32.20 6.15
N ALA A 252 14.86 -32.33 7.37
CA ALA A 252 14.17 -33.53 7.82
C ALA A 252 12.93 -33.84 6.96
N GLU A 253 12.16 -32.82 6.60
CA GLU A 253 11.00 -32.96 5.70
C GLU A 253 11.43 -33.39 4.28
N ALA A 254 12.49 -32.80 3.73
CA ALA A 254 13.08 -33.24 2.46
C ALA A 254 13.53 -34.70 2.51
N SER A 255 14.09 -35.15 3.65
CA SER A 255 14.47 -36.55 3.85
C SER A 255 13.27 -37.49 3.87
N LYS A 256 12.13 -37.10 4.47
CA LYS A 256 10.89 -37.90 4.45
C LYS A 256 10.34 -38.05 3.04
N GLN A 257 10.52 -37.03 2.19
CA GLN A 257 10.13 -37.06 0.78
C GLN A 257 11.19 -37.71 -0.13
N GLY A 258 12.31 -38.20 0.40
CA GLY A 258 13.36 -38.87 -0.36
C GLY A 258 14.26 -37.95 -1.20
N LEU A 259 14.33 -36.65 -0.87
CA LEU A 259 15.04 -35.63 -1.62
C LEU A 259 16.44 -35.38 -1.03
N SER A 260 17.38 -36.30 -1.27
CA SER A 260 18.74 -36.25 -0.67
C SER A 260 19.53 -34.97 -1.01
N ASN A 261 19.46 -34.49 -2.26
CA ASN A 261 20.18 -33.29 -2.67
C ASN A 261 19.61 -32.04 -1.98
N MET A 262 18.28 -31.94 -1.86
CA MET A 262 17.62 -30.84 -1.17
C MET A 262 17.95 -30.86 0.33
N ASN A 263 17.91 -32.03 0.96
CA ASN A 263 18.33 -32.22 2.35
C ASN A 263 19.78 -31.73 2.56
N ASN A 264 20.70 -32.12 1.67
CA ASN A 264 22.10 -31.69 1.74
C ASN A 264 22.26 -30.17 1.61
N THR A 265 21.58 -29.53 0.65
CA THR A 265 21.54 -28.07 0.49
C THR A 265 21.07 -27.39 1.79
N LEU A 266 19.96 -27.87 2.37
CA LEU A 266 19.35 -27.25 3.55
C LEU A 266 20.19 -27.40 4.84
N LEU A 267 21.06 -28.41 4.92
CA LEU A 267 21.94 -28.64 6.09
C LEU A 267 23.29 -27.93 6.00
N HIS A 268 23.75 -27.59 4.79
CA HIS A 268 25.15 -27.22 4.58
C HIS A 268 25.37 -25.87 3.88
N ASP A 269 24.32 -25.24 3.33
CA ASP A 269 24.44 -23.89 2.80
C ASP A 269 24.24 -22.83 3.90
N ASP A 270 25.12 -21.85 3.94
CA ASP A 270 25.08 -20.78 4.94
C ASP A 270 24.13 -19.63 4.56
N ASP A 271 23.69 -19.53 3.30
CA ASP A 271 22.92 -18.38 2.77
C ASP A 271 21.46 -18.69 2.52
N LEU A 272 20.84 -19.32 3.51
CA LEU A 272 19.43 -19.65 3.52
C LEU A 272 18.60 -18.51 4.13
N PHE A 273 17.54 -18.14 3.43
CA PHE A 273 16.60 -17.09 3.81
C PHE A 273 15.20 -17.67 3.95
N ILE A 274 14.37 -17.00 4.75
CA ILE A 274 13.00 -17.36 5.01
C ILE A 274 12.09 -16.14 4.83
N GLN A 275 10.96 -16.39 4.17
CA GLN A 275 9.77 -15.55 4.26
C GLN A 275 8.70 -16.33 5.02
N ASP A 276 8.40 -15.89 6.24
CA ASP A 276 7.53 -16.58 7.18
C ASP A 276 6.19 -15.85 7.35
N TYR A 277 5.09 -16.53 6.98
CA TYR A 277 3.71 -16.07 7.20
C TYR A 277 2.94 -16.96 8.20
N SER A 278 3.61 -17.90 8.87
CA SER A 278 2.99 -18.82 9.83
C SER A 278 2.26 -18.09 10.97
N TYR A 279 2.74 -16.89 11.33
CA TYR A 279 2.16 -16.02 12.35
C TYR A 279 0.71 -15.61 12.09
N PHE A 280 0.19 -15.76 10.87
CA PHE A 280 -1.21 -15.45 10.57
C PHE A 280 -2.19 -16.22 11.46
N ARG A 281 -1.89 -17.46 11.85
CA ARG A 281 -2.75 -18.24 12.76
C ARG A 281 -2.86 -17.61 14.13
N GLU A 282 -1.71 -17.23 14.70
CA GLU A 282 -1.64 -16.50 15.97
C GLU A 282 -2.34 -15.15 15.86
N ALA A 283 -2.03 -14.38 14.81
CA ALA A 283 -2.54 -13.03 14.59
C ALA A 283 -4.06 -12.98 14.43
N THR A 284 -4.67 -14.03 13.91
CA THR A 284 -6.11 -14.10 13.65
C THR A 284 -6.89 -14.95 14.64
N GLY A 285 -6.21 -15.73 15.48
CA GLY A 285 -6.80 -16.66 16.44
C GLY A 285 -7.35 -17.95 15.82
N VAL A 286 -6.89 -18.32 14.62
CA VAL A 286 -7.33 -19.54 13.91
C VAL A 286 -6.47 -20.73 14.37
N SER A 287 -7.11 -21.81 14.83
CA SER A 287 -6.39 -23.00 15.33
C SER A 287 -5.69 -23.75 14.20
N ASN A 288 -4.75 -24.65 14.53
CA ASN A 288 -4.03 -25.45 13.53
C ASN A 288 -4.93 -26.41 12.75
N GLU A 289 -6.17 -26.66 13.18
CA GLU A 289 -7.10 -27.59 12.51
C GLU A 289 -8.05 -26.86 11.57
N GLU A 290 -8.23 -25.54 11.74
CA GLU A 290 -9.17 -24.71 10.97
C GLU A 290 -8.52 -24.13 9.71
N GLU A 291 -9.31 -24.07 8.63
CA GLU A 291 -8.95 -23.38 7.38
C GLU A 291 -9.25 -21.89 7.48
N PHE A 292 -8.39 -21.03 6.93
CA PHE A 292 -8.77 -19.65 6.69
C PHE A 292 -9.81 -19.60 5.59
N ARG A 293 -11.00 -19.12 5.93
CA ARG A 293 -12.11 -19.04 4.97
C ARG A 293 -12.93 -17.79 5.18
N ASN A 294 -12.99 -16.98 4.13
CA ASN A 294 -13.93 -15.89 3.99
C ASN A 294 -15.22 -16.35 3.29
N VAL A 295 -16.35 -16.03 3.91
CA VAL A 295 -17.68 -16.27 3.37
C VAL A 295 -18.20 -14.96 2.82
N VAL A 296 -18.32 -14.90 1.50
CA VAL A 296 -18.76 -13.72 0.76
C VAL A 296 -20.18 -13.97 0.26
N PRO A 297 -21.20 -13.28 0.81
CA PRO A 297 -22.54 -13.38 0.27
C PRO A 297 -22.59 -12.75 -1.12
N GLU A 298 -23.25 -13.43 -2.05
CA GLU A 298 -23.60 -12.80 -3.32
C GLU A 298 -24.77 -11.83 -3.08
N MET A 299 -24.57 -10.58 -3.48
CA MET A 299 -25.49 -9.47 -3.21
C MET A 299 -26.01 -8.88 -4.53
N ILE A 300 -27.33 -8.66 -4.60
CA ILE A 300 -28.00 -7.82 -5.60
C ILE A 300 -28.49 -6.57 -4.87
N GLY A 301 -27.80 -5.45 -5.07
CA GLY A 301 -27.93 -4.28 -4.19
C GLY A 301 -27.59 -4.65 -2.74
N THR A 302 -28.50 -4.39 -1.81
CA THR A 302 -28.36 -4.74 -0.38
C THR A 302 -28.93 -6.11 -0.02
N LYS A 303 -29.48 -6.86 -0.97
CA LYS A 303 -30.17 -8.13 -0.71
C LYS A 303 -29.28 -9.33 -1.04
N PRO A 304 -29.04 -10.25 -0.08
CA PRO A 304 -28.38 -11.52 -0.38
C PRO A 304 -29.22 -12.34 -1.36
N THR A 305 -28.58 -12.96 -2.36
CA THR A 305 -29.25 -13.90 -3.29
C THR A 305 -29.52 -15.26 -2.65
N GLY A 306 -28.85 -15.56 -1.53
CA GLY A 306 -28.80 -16.88 -0.90
C GLY A 306 -27.58 -17.69 -1.33
N ASN A 307 -26.87 -17.29 -2.39
CA ASN A 307 -25.61 -17.91 -2.77
C ASN A 307 -24.44 -17.34 -1.97
N MET A 308 -23.45 -18.19 -1.72
CA MET A 308 -22.22 -17.84 -1.02
C MET A 308 -21.03 -18.20 -1.88
N ALA A 309 -20.05 -17.30 -1.94
CA ALA A 309 -18.73 -17.56 -2.49
C ALA A 309 -17.71 -17.67 -1.35
N PHE A 310 -16.68 -18.50 -1.54
CA PHE A 310 -15.65 -18.73 -0.53
C PHE A 310 -14.30 -18.27 -1.03
N ARG A 311 -13.56 -17.51 -0.22
CA ARG A 311 -12.16 -17.15 -0.48
C ARG A 311 -11.30 -17.72 0.64
N TYR A 312 -10.11 -18.22 0.31
CA TYR A 312 -9.25 -18.91 1.24
C TYR A 312 -7.91 -18.19 1.33
N ALA A 313 -7.48 -17.92 2.56
CA ALA A 313 -6.12 -17.48 2.83
C ALA A 313 -5.29 -18.70 3.27
N CYS A 314 -4.00 -18.49 3.45
CA CYS A 314 -3.09 -19.51 3.94
C CYS A 314 -1.93 -18.85 4.69
N ALA A 315 -1.24 -19.62 5.55
CA ALA A 315 -0.08 -19.15 6.32
C ALA A 315 1.21 -19.83 5.83
N PRO A 316 1.66 -19.57 4.60
CA PRO A 316 2.78 -20.28 4.00
C PRO A 316 4.13 -19.90 4.65
N VAL A 317 5.12 -20.75 4.41
CA VAL A 317 6.52 -20.46 4.74
C VAL A 317 7.35 -20.81 3.52
N VAL A 318 8.21 -19.88 3.09
CA VAL A 318 9.07 -20.05 1.91
C VAL A 318 10.53 -20.02 2.32
N ILE A 319 11.29 -21.04 1.89
CA ILE A 319 12.74 -21.11 2.07
C ILE A 319 13.42 -20.76 0.76
N PHE A 320 14.42 -19.89 0.83
CA PHE A 320 15.23 -19.47 -0.30
C PHE A 320 16.71 -19.72 -0.05
N LYS A 321 17.49 -19.77 -1.13
CA LYS A 321 18.95 -19.67 -1.11
C LYS A 321 19.37 -18.42 -1.86
N LEU A 322 20.22 -17.60 -1.25
CA LEU A 322 20.87 -16.49 -1.93
C LEU A 322 22.20 -16.97 -2.51
N HIS A 323 22.30 -16.99 -3.85
CA HIS A 323 23.52 -17.37 -4.54
C HIS A 323 24.54 -16.22 -4.55
N SER A 324 25.82 -16.55 -4.70
CA SER A 324 26.93 -15.58 -4.69
C SER A 324 26.88 -14.58 -5.84
N ASP A 325 26.16 -14.88 -6.92
CA ASP A 325 25.91 -13.99 -8.06
C ASP A 325 24.69 -13.07 -7.85
N GLY A 326 24.08 -13.11 -6.66
CA GLY A 326 22.96 -12.29 -6.24
C GLY A 326 21.59 -12.84 -6.57
N ARG A 327 21.46 -13.97 -7.28
CA ARG A 327 20.14 -14.57 -7.55
C ARG A 327 19.59 -15.24 -6.29
N LEU A 328 18.39 -14.81 -5.88
CA LEU A 328 17.61 -15.46 -4.83
C LEU A 328 16.80 -16.60 -5.47
N HIS A 329 16.94 -17.82 -4.97
CA HIS A 329 16.28 -19.01 -5.52
C HIS A 329 15.31 -19.64 -4.50
N PRO A 330 14.04 -19.90 -4.85
CA PRO A 330 13.09 -20.52 -3.95
C PRO A 330 13.30 -22.04 -3.90
N LEU A 331 13.53 -22.60 -2.71
CA LEU A 331 13.81 -24.02 -2.49
C LEU A 331 12.59 -24.82 -2.02
N ALA A 332 11.79 -24.25 -1.12
CA ALA A 332 10.66 -24.94 -0.51
C ALA A 332 9.51 -24.00 -0.21
N ILE A 333 8.28 -24.50 -0.33
CA ILE A 333 7.06 -23.80 0.11
C ILE A 333 6.21 -24.77 0.92
N THR A 334 6.00 -24.45 2.19
CA THR A 334 4.87 -24.97 2.95
C THR A 334 3.67 -24.09 2.64
N ILE A 335 2.60 -24.64 2.06
CA ILE A 335 1.48 -23.82 1.54
C ILE A 335 0.60 -23.25 2.64
N ASP A 336 0.53 -23.91 3.80
CA ASP A 336 -0.17 -23.45 5.00
C ASP A 336 0.45 -24.14 6.22
N PHE A 337 1.20 -23.40 7.04
CA PHE A 337 1.89 -23.92 8.20
C PHE A 337 0.93 -24.09 9.39
N LYS A 338 0.79 -25.31 9.87
CA LYS A 338 -0.19 -25.72 10.90
C LYS A 338 0.50 -26.20 12.18
N GLY A 339 1.45 -25.40 12.67
CA GLY A 339 2.24 -25.66 13.88
C GLY A 339 3.45 -26.58 13.70
N SER A 340 3.44 -27.46 12.70
CA SER A 340 4.59 -28.31 12.34
C SER A 340 4.54 -28.68 10.85
N LEU A 341 5.69 -29.05 10.28
CA LEU A 341 5.75 -29.54 8.89
C LEU A 341 4.98 -30.86 8.71
N ASP A 342 4.92 -31.71 9.75
CA ASP A 342 4.17 -32.97 9.75
C ASP A 342 2.66 -32.79 9.54
N ASN A 343 2.11 -31.68 10.04
CA ASN A 343 0.70 -31.33 9.91
C ASN A 343 0.42 -30.41 8.72
N SER A 344 1.43 -30.13 7.90
CA SER A 344 1.37 -29.16 6.81
C SER A 344 1.70 -29.81 5.47
N VAL A 345 1.40 -29.12 4.37
CA VAL A 345 1.78 -29.57 3.02
C VAL A 345 2.99 -28.76 2.56
N THR A 346 4.13 -29.45 2.42
CA THR A 346 5.39 -28.84 1.97
C THR A 346 5.81 -29.43 0.64
N ILE A 347 6.02 -28.58 -0.36
CA ILE A 347 6.56 -28.95 -1.66
C ILE A 347 7.95 -28.34 -1.83
N PHE A 348 8.88 -29.11 -2.37
CA PHE A 348 10.23 -28.68 -2.70
C PHE A 348 10.35 -28.42 -4.20
N ASN A 349 11.11 -27.40 -4.55
CA ASN A 349 11.40 -27.07 -5.93
C ASN A 349 12.18 -28.23 -6.59
N ARG A 350 11.83 -28.53 -7.84
CA ARG A 350 12.58 -29.49 -8.69
C ARG A 350 13.98 -28.98 -9.02
N ARG A 351 14.16 -27.65 -9.00
CA ARG A 351 15.39 -26.93 -9.29
C ARG A 351 16.05 -26.52 -7.97
N LEU A 352 17.32 -26.88 -7.78
CA LEU A 352 18.11 -26.49 -6.60
C LEU A 352 18.86 -25.18 -6.80
N THR A 353 19.13 -24.82 -8.06
CA THR A 353 19.80 -23.58 -8.44
C THR A 353 19.04 -22.85 -9.55
N PRO A 354 19.29 -21.53 -9.76
CA PRO A 354 18.65 -20.76 -10.82
C PRO A 354 18.89 -21.28 -12.25
N ASP A 355 20.00 -21.98 -12.49
CA ASP A 355 20.37 -22.50 -13.81
C ASP A 355 19.98 -23.97 -14.00
N ASP A 356 19.38 -24.59 -12.99
CA ASP A 356 18.98 -26.00 -13.06
C ASP A 356 17.86 -26.20 -14.09
N GLN A 357 18.03 -27.24 -14.89
CA GLN A 357 17.01 -27.75 -15.79
C GLN A 357 16.29 -28.93 -15.12
N SER A 358 15.00 -29.02 -15.38
CA SER A 358 14.10 -30.08 -14.90
C SER A 358 13.45 -30.75 -16.11
N ASP A 359 12.98 -31.98 -15.94
CA ASP A 359 12.18 -32.69 -16.94
C ASP A 359 10.82 -32.01 -17.20
N ILE A 360 10.40 -31.15 -16.26
CA ILE A 360 9.22 -30.29 -16.36
C ILE A 360 9.66 -28.82 -16.39
N ASP A 361 9.23 -28.09 -17.43
CA ASP A 361 9.41 -26.64 -17.54
C ASP A 361 8.60 -25.88 -16.48
N GLU A 362 9.11 -24.75 -16.00
CA GLU A 362 8.43 -23.92 -14.97
C GLU A 362 7.02 -23.52 -15.36
N LYS A 363 6.75 -23.32 -16.65
CA LYS A 363 5.41 -23.00 -17.16
C LYS A 363 4.40 -24.11 -16.87
N SER A 364 4.85 -25.37 -16.94
CA SER A 364 4.03 -26.57 -16.80
C SER A 364 4.16 -27.24 -15.42
N ASP A 365 5.00 -26.72 -14.53
CA ASP A 365 5.08 -27.16 -13.13
C ASP A 365 3.95 -26.56 -12.28
N TRP A 366 2.72 -27.01 -12.56
CA TRP A 366 1.50 -26.45 -11.97
C TRP A 366 1.40 -26.60 -10.45
N ALA A 367 1.93 -27.69 -9.89
CA ALA A 367 2.00 -27.89 -8.44
C ALA A 367 2.88 -26.82 -7.78
N TRP A 368 4.06 -26.55 -8.36
CA TRP A 368 4.96 -25.51 -7.87
C TRP A 368 4.42 -24.10 -8.12
N ARG A 369 3.81 -23.84 -9.28
CA ARG A 369 3.12 -22.57 -9.56
C ARG A 369 1.99 -22.30 -8.58
N TYR A 370 1.18 -23.30 -8.22
CA TYR A 370 0.15 -23.16 -7.20
C TYR A 370 0.74 -22.84 -5.82
N ALA A 371 1.83 -23.50 -5.42
CA ALA A 371 2.50 -23.21 -4.16
C ALA A 371 3.04 -21.77 -4.11
N LYS A 372 3.64 -21.29 -5.22
CA LYS A 372 4.02 -19.87 -5.37
C LYS A 372 2.80 -18.96 -5.25
N THR A 373 1.67 -19.31 -5.87
CA THR A 373 0.41 -18.55 -5.72
C THR A 373 -0.07 -18.49 -4.27
N CYS A 374 0.02 -19.58 -3.48
CA CYS A 374 -0.26 -19.54 -2.04
C CYS A 374 0.63 -18.50 -1.33
N ALA A 375 1.95 -18.56 -1.57
CA ALA A 375 2.91 -17.59 -1.02
C ALA A 375 2.58 -16.14 -1.43
N GLN A 376 2.15 -15.92 -2.68
CA GLN A 376 1.75 -14.61 -3.18
C GLN A 376 0.48 -14.06 -2.49
N THR A 377 -0.52 -14.91 -2.18
CA THR A 377 -1.70 -14.47 -1.41
C THR A 377 -1.36 -14.04 0.01
N ALA A 378 -0.39 -14.73 0.62
CA ALA A 378 0.10 -14.38 1.94
C ALA A 378 0.96 -13.11 1.91
N ASP A 379 1.78 -12.94 0.87
CA ASP A 379 2.54 -11.71 0.70
C ASP A 379 1.63 -10.51 0.44
N TRP A 380 0.55 -10.65 -0.35
CA TRP A 380 -0.48 -9.60 -0.47
C TRP A 380 -1.04 -9.21 0.90
N SER A 381 -1.40 -10.20 1.73
CA SER A 381 -1.96 -9.95 3.06
C SER A 381 -0.96 -9.25 3.99
N ARG A 382 0.30 -9.71 4.04
CA ARG A 382 1.37 -9.11 4.85
C ARG A 382 1.76 -7.72 4.33
N HIS A 383 1.80 -7.56 3.02
CA HIS A 383 2.12 -6.30 2.38
C HIS A 383 1.05 -5.26 2.69
N GLU A 384 -0.19 -5.49 2.29
CA GLU A 384 -1.25 -4.48 2.41
C GLU A 384 -1.59 -4.18 3.88
N VAL A 385 -1.63 -5.20 4.75
CA VAL A 385 -2.00 -5.01 6.15
C VAL A 385 -0.82 -4.54 7.00
N ALA A 386 0.29 -5.28 7.01
CA ALA A 386 1.38 -4.97 7.91
C ALA A 386 2.31 -3.92 7.30
N THR A 387 2.95 -4.26 6.18
CA THR A 387 4.08 -3.47 5.62
C THR A 387 3.65 -2.09 5.10
N HIS A 388 2.42 -1.99 4.59
CA HIS A 388 1.84 -0.76 4.07
C HIS A 388 0.96 -0.09 5.13
N LEU A 389 -0.25 -0.59 5.37
CA LEU A 389 -1.23 0.09 6.22
C LEU A 389 -0.75 0.31 7.67
N VAL A 390 -0.16 -0.70 8.31
CA VAL A 390 0.27 -0.57 9.72
C VAL A 390 1.62 0.14 9.84
N ASP A 391 2.65 -0.43 9.24
CA ASP A 391 4.05 0.00 9.40
C ASP A 391 4.30 1.40 8.82
N THR A 392 3.45 1.90 7.92
CA THR A 392 3.49 3.30 7.46
C THR A 392 2.32 4.13 8.00
N HIS A 393 1.07 3.88 7.59
CA HIS A 393 -0.04 4.80 7.90
C HIS A 393 -0.39 4.87 9.39
N MET A 394 -0.67 3.72 10.02
CA MET A 394 -1.21 3.72 11.40
C MET A 394 -0.16 4.07 12.44
N ILE A 395 1.08 3.61 12.27
CA ILE A 395 2.20 3.99 13.14
C ILE A 395 2.49 5.49 13.02
N GLU A 396 2.56 6.02 11.80
CA GLU A 396 2.80 7.45 11.60
C GLU A 396 1.65 8.30 12.14
N GLU A 397 0.38 7.88 11.99
CA GLU A 397 -0.78 8.60 12.55
C GLU A 397 -0.74 8.76 14.06
N ALA A 398 -0.36 7.71 14.79
CA ALA A 398 -0.19 7.82 16.24
C ALA A 398 0.92 8.83 16.60
N ILE A 399 2.02 8.84 15.85
CA ILE A 399 3.09 9.82 16.05
C ILE A 399 2.59 11.23 15.71
N ILE A 400 1.82 11.41 14.64
CA ILE A 400 1.23 12.71 14.25
C ILE A 400 0.32 13.24 15.37
N VAL A 401 -0.60 12.42 15.88
CA VAL A 401 -1.53 12.80 16.95
C VAL A 401 -0.76 13.16 18.22
N ALA A 402 0.17 12.31 18.64
CA ALA A 402 1.00 12.57 19.82
C ALA A 402 1.82 13.87 19.67
N THR A 403 2.41 14.10 18.50
CA THR A 403 3.19 15.33 18.22
C THR A 403 2.32 16.57 18.30
N ASN A 404 1.13 16.55 17.69
CA ASN A 404 0.20 17.68 17.74
C ASN A 404 -0.28 17.98 19.18
N ARG A 405 -0.31 16.97 20.05
CA ARG A 405 -0.73 17.11 21.45
C ARG A 405 0.40 17.54 22.40
N THR A 406 1.66 17.31 22.05
CA THR A 406 2.78 17.46 23.01
C THR A 406 3.82 18.50 22.60
N ILE A 407 3.99 18.75 21.30
CA ILE A 407 5.01 19.65 20.76
C ILE A 407 4.36 20.94 20.19
N PRO A 408 4.75 22.14 20.66
CA PRO A 408 4.28 23.40 20.08
C PRO A 408 4.65 23.57 18.60
N GLU A 409 3.85 24.32 17.85
CA GLU A 409 4.06 24.51 16.40
C GLU A 409 5.33 25.29 16.05
N ASP A 410 5.83 26.10 16.99
CA ASP A 410 7.08 26.87 16.89
C ASP A 410 8.28 26.14 17.53
N HIS A 411 8.18 24.83 17.75
CA HIS A 411 9.29 24.00 18.18
C HIS A 411 10.00 23.37 16.99
N ILE A 412 11.34 23.28 17.00
CA ILE A 412 12.13 22.77 15.86
C ILE A 412 11.73 21.36 15.43
N LEU A 413 11.33 20.51 16.39
CA LEU A 413 10.86 19.15 16.13
C LEU A 413 9.58 19.16 15.28
N TYR A 414 8.64 20.06 15.60
CA TYR A 414 7.38 20.21 14.85
C TYR A 414 7.62 20.77 13.45
N GLU A 415 8.45 21.82 13.34
CA GLU A 415 8.80 22.40 12.03
C GLU A 415 9.52 21.40 11.11
N THR A 416 10.32 20.49 11.69
CA THR A 416 11.04 19.47 10.94
C THR A 416 10.10 18.36 10.45
N LEU A 417 9.19 17.89 11.31
CA LEU A 417 8.34 16.73 11.02
C LEU A 417 7.06 17.06 10.25
N SER A 418 6.35 18.12 10.62
CA SER A 418 5.00 18.40 10.09
C SER A 418 4.87 18.49 8.56
N PRO A 419 5.88 18.94 7.78
CA PRO A 419 5.79 18.91 6.32
C PRO A 419 5.67 17.48 5.74
N HIS A 420 6.10 16.47 6.48
CA HIS A 420 6.06 15.06 6.10
C HIS A 420 4.73 14.38 6.44
N TRP A 421 3.76 15.13 6.97
CA TRP A 421 2.45 14.61 7.39
C TRP A 421 1.28 15.28 6.68
N PHE A 422 1.58 16.10 5.67
CA PHE A 422 0.58 16.80 4.87
C PHE A 422 -0.42 15.79 4.30
N ARG A 423 -1.72 15.99 4.61
CA ARG A 423 -2.85 15.16 4.20
C ARG A 423 -2.90 13.72 4.71
N THR A 424 -1.95 13.26 5.53
CA THR A 424 -1.93 11.86 5.99
C THR A 424 -3.16 11.51 6.84
N LEU A 425 -3.56 12.39 7.78
CA LEU A 425 -4.71 12.12 8.65
C LEU A 425 -6.06 11.98 7.91
N PRO A 426 -6.45 12.90 7.00
CA PRO A 426 -7.70 12.74 6.26
C PRO A 426 -7.71 11.49 5.36
N LEU A 427 -6.57 11.12 4.76
CA LEU A 427 -6.46 9.91 3.95
C LEU A 427 -6.61 8.64 4.79
N ASN A 428 -5.95 8.58 5.95
CA ASN A 428 -6.09 7.45 6.86
C ASN A 428 -7.53 7.27 7.34
N LYS A 429 -8.25 8.37 7.56
CA LYS A 429 -9.69 8.31 7.83
C LYS A 429 -10.42 7.67 6.65
N ALA A 430 -10.24 8.16 5.43
CA ALA A 430 -10.89 7.59 4.24
C ALA A 430 -10.57 6.09 4.08
N ALA A 431 -9.33 5.67 4.35
CA ALA A 431 -8.93 4.26 4.32
C ALA A 431 -9.65 3.40 5.39
N ARG A 432 -9.76 3.89 6.63
CA ARG A 432 -10.50 3.21 7.72
C ARG A 432 -11.99 3.05 7.39
N GLU A 433 -12.57 4.07 6.77
CA GLU A 433 -14.00 4.09 6.43
C GLU A 433 -14.32 3.27 5.18
N VAL A 434 -13.37 3.12 4.25
CA VAL A 434 -13.65 2.56 2.92
C VAL A 434 -12.76 1.38 2.55
N LEU A 435 -11.46 1.59 2.42
CA LEU A 435 -10.55 0.61 1.83
C LEU A 435 -10.47 -0.67 2.66
N VAL A 436 -10.29 -0.54 3.97
CA VAL A 436 -10.21 -1.70 4.85
C VAL A 436 -11.51 -2.52 4.81
N PRO A 437 -12.68 -1.96 5.18
CA PRO A 437 -13.91 -2.75 5.25
C PRO A 437 -14.41 -3.26 3.89
N PHE A 438 -14.29 -2.49 2.79
CA PHE A 438 -14.94 -2.87 1.51
C PHE A 438 -14.01 -3.49 0.47
N VAL A 439 -12.71 -3.28 0.60
CA VAL A 439 -11.73 -3.84 -0.32
C VAL A 439 -10.93 -4.92 0.38
N ILE A 440 -10.16 -4.57 1.42
CA ILE A 440 -9.25 -5.50 2.08
C ILE A 440 -10.01 -6.66 2.73
N THR A 441 -11.00 -6.40 3.60
CA THR A 441 -11.70 -7.51 4.29
C THR A 441 -12.54 -8.36 3.33
N ARG A 442 -13.01 -7.77 2.22
CA ARG A 442 -13.77 -8.45 1.17
C ARG A 442 -12.89 -9.36 0.33
N LEU A 443 -11.68 -8.92 -0.02
CA LEU A 443 -10.74 -9.68 -0.84
C LEU A 443 -9.99 -10.74 -0.02
N ALA A 444 -9.62 -10.40 1.22
CA ALA A 444 -8.83 -11.27 2.07
C ALA A 444 -9.56 -12.58 2.36
N GLY A 445 -8.81 -13.67 2.33
CA GLY A 445 -9.32 -15.02 2.62
C GLY A 445 -9.46 -15.35 4.11
N PHE A 446 -9.21 -14.40 5.02
CA PHE A 446 -9.24 -14.66 6.48
C PHE A 446 -10.64 -14.80 7.05
N GLY A 447 -11.60 -14.00 6.57
CA GLY A 447 -13.02 -14.10 6.91
C GLY A 447 -13.40 -14.01 8.40
N PRO A 448 -14.69 -14.15 8.73
CA PRO A 448 -15.82 -13.88 7.83
C PRO A 448 -15.92 -12.37 7.51
N SER A 449 -16.29 -11.99 6.28
CA SER A 449 -16.43 -10.59 5.88
C SER A 449 -17.90 -10.14 5.74
N ILE A 450 -18.85 -10.90 6.29
CA ILE A 450 -20.29 -10.53 6.29
C ILE A 450 -20.50 -9.24 7.10
N ASP A 451 -19.84 -9.16 8.26
CA ASP A 451 -19.63 -7.91 8.98
C ASP A 451 -18.12 -7.64 8.99
N PRO A 452 -17.64 -6.61 8.25
CA PRO A 452 -16.23 -6.25 8.23
C PRO A 452 -15.61 -6.04 9.63
N LYS A 453 -16.42 -5.63 10.63
CA LYS A 453 -15.96 -5.44 12.02
C LYS A 453 -15.57 -6.74 12.70
N THR A 454 -16.13 -7.86 12.24
CA THR A 454 -15.85 -9.22 12.75
C THR A 454 -14.82 -9.96 11.90
N SER A 455 -14.32 -9.34 10.83
CA SER A 455 -13.32 -9.94 9.96
C SER A 455 -12.02 -10.19 10.72
N ARG A 456 -11.46 -11.39 10.57
CA ARG A 456 -10.14 -11.72 11.10
C ARG A 456 -9.01 -10.88 10.48
N ALA A 457 -9.25 -10.20 9.36
CA ALA A 457 -8.32 -9.19 8.84
C ALA A 457 -8.10 -8.03 9.85
N MET A 458 -9.11 -7.67 10.65
CA MET A 458 -8.96 -6.69 11.74
C MET A 458 -8.07 -7.21 12.86
N ASN A 459 -8.09 -8.52 13.14
CA ASN A 459 -7.17 -9.11 14.11
C ASN A 459 -5.74 -9.05 13.59
N LEU A 460 -5.51 -9.29 12.29
CA LEU A 460 -4.21 -9.15 11.67
C LEU A 460 -3.67 -7.71 11.72
N ILE A 461 -4.51 -6.70 11.48
CA ILE A 461 -4.16 -5.27 11.66
C ILE A 461 -3.70 -5.01 13.10
N ASN A 462 -4.51 -5.40 14.08
CA ASN A 462 -4.23 -5.16 15.49
C ASN A 462 -2.99 -5.91 16.00
N TRP A 463 -2.80 -7.16 15.54
CA TRP A 463 -1.60 -7.93 15.87
C TRP A 463 -0.36 -7.31 15.25
N SER A 464 -0.42 -6.88 13.99
CA SER A 464 0.72 -6.25 13.32
C SER A 464 1.12 -4.95 14.01
N TYR A 465 0.16 -4.12 14.40
CA TYR A 465 0.43 -2.87 15.14
C TYR A 465 1.12 -3.12 16.48
N LYS A 466 0.60 -4.09 17.26
CA LYS A 466 1.17 -4.45 18.57
C LYS A 466 2.56 -5.07 18.49
N ASN A 467 2.88 -5.74 17.38
CA ASN A 467 4.17 -6.38 17.15
C ASN A 467 5.14 -5.51 16.34
N PHE A 468 4.75 -4.29 16.00
CA PHE A 468 5.64 -3.33 15.37
C PHE A 468 6.69 -2.84 16.37
N ASP A 469 7.96 -2.93 15.98
CA ASP A 469 9.09 -2.45 16.76
C ASP A 469 9.76 -1.28 16.05
N PHE A 470 9.49 -0.07 16.55
CA PHE A 470 9.92 1.19 15.95
C PHE A 470 11.43 1.27 15.80
N GLN A 471 12.20 0.90 16.83
CA GLN A 471 13.67 0.96 16.79
C GLN A 471 14.28 -0.18 15.96
N SER A 472 13.69 -1.37 16.00
CA SER A 472 14.14 -2.48 15.14
C SER A 472 13.94 -2.19 13.65
N LYS A 473 13.07 -1.26 13.28
CA LYS A 473 12.77 -0.87 11.90
C LYS A 473 13.64 0.27 11.36
N TYR A 474 14.55 0.83 12.16
CA TYR A 474 15.58 1.74 11.64
C TYR A 474 16.42 0.99 10.60
N ILE A 475 16.61 1.54 9.40
CA ILE A 475 17.15 0.78 8.27
C ILE A 475 18.45 0.01 8.57
N PRO A 476 19.49 0.61 9.20
CA PRO A 476 20.69 -0.15 9.55
C PRO A 476 20.42 -1.29 10.54
N THR A 477 19.52 -1.07 11.50
CA THR A 477 19.11 -2.06 12.50
C THR A 477 18.28 -3.18 11.87
N ASP A 478 17.32 -2.84 11.01
CA ASP A 478 16.43 -3.79 10.32
C ASP A 478 17.23 -4.72 9.41
N LEU A 479 18.10 -4.18 8.56
CA LEU A 479 18.94 -4.98 7.66
C LEU A 479 19.81 -5.98 8.44
N LYS A 480 20.49 -5.50 9.48
CA LYS A 480 21.31 -6.35 10.35
C LYS A 480 20.47 -7.40 11.07
N LYS A 481 19.31 -7.02 11.63
CA LYS A 481 18.38 -7.94 12.32
C LYS A 481 17.88 -9.03 11.39
N ARG A 482 17.64 -8.71 10.12
CA ARG A 482 17.22 -9.67 9.09
C ARG A 482 18.38 -10.46 8.50
N GLY A 483 19.62 -10.22 8.91
CA GLY A 483 20.80 -11.00 8.50
C GLY A 483 21.44 -10.53 7.19
N PHE A 484 21.26 -9.27 6.83
CA PHE A 484 21.96 -8.61 5.72
C PHE A 484 23.11 -7.77 6.26
N ASP A 485 24.32 -7.99 5.73
CA ASP A 485 25.48 -7.20 6.11
C ASP A 485 25.47 -5.86 5.36
N VAL A 486 25.31 -4.77 6.12
CA VAL A 486 25.21 -3.40 5.58
C VAL A 486 26.50 -2.95 4.89
N GLU A 487 27.65 -3.46 5.31
CA GLU A 487 28.95 -3.11 4.72
C GLU A 487 29.17 -3.82 3.37
N ALA A 488 28.49 -4.95 3.16
CA ALA A 488 28.62 -5.77 1.96
C ALA A 488 27.53 -5.49 0.91
N LEU A 489 26.58 -4.56 1.13
CA LEU A 489 25.45 -4.31 0.22
C LEU A 489 25.85 -3.99 -1.23
N THR A 490 27.07 -3.46 -1.43
CA THR A 490 27.59 -3.14 -2.76
C THR A 490 28.29 -4.33 -3.46
N GLU A 491 28.47 -5.44 -2.76
CA GLU A 491 29.05 -6.67 -3.29
C GLU A 491 28.10 -7.39 -4.25
N GLU A 492 28.67 -8.30 -5.05
CA GLU A 492 27.94 -9.04 -6.08
C GLU A 492 26.73 -9.82 -5.54
N LYS A 493 26.87 -10.39 -4.33
CA LYS A 493 25.83 -11.20 -3.68
C LYS A 493 24.55 -10.43 -3.34
N TYR A 494 24.60 -9.11 -3.17
CA TYR A 494 23.42 -8.30 -2.88
C TYR A 494 22.99 -7.41 -4.07
N ARG A 495 23.58 -7.61 -5.26
CA ARG A 495 23.29 -6.80 -6.46
C ARG A 495 21.82 -6.80 -6.90
N ASN A 496 21.06 -7.83 -6.51
CA ASN A 496 19.62 -7.96 -6.79
C ASN A 496 18.73 -7.50 -5.62
N TYR A 497 19.30 -6.90 -4.57
CA TYR A 497 18.55 -6.33 -3.45
C TYR A 497 18.63 -4.79 -3.44
N PRO A 498 18.07 -4.12 -4.45
CA PRO A 498 18.20 -2.67 -4.60
C PRO A 498 17.54 -1.91 -3.46
N TYR A 499 16.40 -2.39 -2.91
CA TYR A 499 15.76 -1.78 -1.74
C TYR A 499 16.73 -1.59 -0.57
N ALA A 500 17.50 -2.63 -0.22
CA ALA A 500 18.42 -2.57 0.91
C ALA A 500 19.54 -1.55 0.69
N THR A 501 20.13 -1.56 -0.51
CA THR A 501 21.22 -0.64 -0.87
C THR A 501 20.73 0.80 -0.91
N ASP A 502 19.62 1.05 -1.61
CA ASP A 502 19.07 2.39 -1.80
C ASP A 502 18.56 2.96 -0.47
N MET A 503 17.90 2.15 0.36
CA MET A 503 17.42 2.58 1.68
C MET A 503 18.56 2.88 2.64
N TYR A 504 19.64 2.10 2.65
CA TYR A 504 20.77 2.38 3.53
C TYR A 504 21.42 3.73 3.20
N LEU A 505 21.60 4.02 1.90
CA LEU A 505 22.11 5.29 1.43
C LEU A 505 21.16 6.45 1.74
N LEU A 506 19.87 6.29 1.46
CA LEU A 506 18.87 7.33 1.69
C LEU A 506 18.67 7.62 3.18
N TRP A 507 18.67 6.59 4.02
CA TRP A 507 18.65 6.71 5.48
C TRP A 507 19.82 7.57 5.96
N GLY A 508 21.04 7.28 5.52
CA GLY A 508 22.22 8.08 5.89
C GLY A 508 22.11 9.55 5.48
N VAL A 509 21.56 9.83 4.29
CA VAL A 509 21.35 11.20 3.80
C VAL A 509 20.27 11.95 4.60
N ILE A 510 19.16 11.30 4.94
CA ILE A 510 18.10 11.87 5.81
C ILE A 510 18.64 12.07 7.22
N HIS A 511 19.35 11.09 7.78
CA HIS A 511 19.92 11.15 9.11
C HIS A 511 20.90 12.33 9.26
N ASP A 512 21.81 12.53 8.30
CA ASP A 512 22.74 13.66 8.36
C ASP A 512 22.02 15.02 8.24
N PHE A 513 20.98 15.09 7.41
CA PHE A 513 20.12 16.27 7.33
C PHE A 513 19.43 16.57 8.67
N VAL A 514 18.78 15.57 9.28
CA VAL A 514 18.12 15.68 10.59
C VAL A 514 19.12 16.09 11.67
N LYS A 515 20.29 15.45 11.72
CA LYS A 515 21.37 15.79 12.65
C LYS A 515 21.81 17.24 12.52
N SER A 516 21.94 17.73 11.29
CA SER A 516 22.33 19.11 11.01
C SER A 516 21.26 20.12 11.46
N VAL A 517 19.98 19.83 11.23
CA VAL A 517 18.85 20.68 11.63
C VAL A 517 18.68 20.69 13.14
N LEU A 518 18.52 19.52 13.78
CA LEU A 518 18.30 19.43 15.23
C LEU A 518 19.52 19.91 16.03
N GLY A 519 20.72 19.70 15.51
CA GLY A 519 21.97 20.23 16.06
C GLY A 519 22.09 21.75 16.02
N THR A 520 21.09 22.49 15.50
CA THR A 520 20.99 23.95 15.67
C THR A 520 20.46 24.33 17.05
N GLN A 521 19.60 23.51 17.65
CA GLN A 521 19.02 23.70 19.00
C GLN A 521 19.67 22.78 20.04
N PHE A 522 19.77 21.48 19.78
CA PHE A 522 20.29 20.49 20.72
C PHE A 522 21.80 20.29 20.53
N LYS A 523 22.62 20.89 21.39
CA LYS A 523 24.11 20.83 21.30
C LYS A 523 24.70 19.69 22.13
N SER A 524 23.92 19.18 23.08
CA SER A 524 24.30 18.13 24.02
C SER A 524 23.09 17.35 24.47
N ASP A 525 23.32 16.14 25.01
CA ASP A 525 22.25 15.32 25.60
C ASP A 525 21.51 16.05 26.73
N LEU A 526 22.20 16.96 27.43
CA LEU A 526 21.60 17.78 28.47
C LEU A 526 20.53 18.73 27.91
N ASP A 527 20.68 19.21 26.66
CA ASP A 527 19.67 20.06 26.03
C ASP A 527 18.39 19.25 25.74
N VAL A 528 18.53 17.99 25.30
CA VAL A 528 17.42 17.07 25.08
C VAL A 528 16.71 16.74 26.40
N GLN A 529 17.47 16.44 27.45
CA GLN A 529 16.93 16.12 28.78
C GLN A 529 16.22 17.30 29.44
N LYS A 530 16.62 18.54 29.12
CA LYS A 530 16.01 19.78 29.63
C LYS A 530 14.87 20.28 28.74
N ASP A 531 14.66 19.68 27.58
CA ASP A 531 13.55 20.05 26.71
C ASP A 531 12.22 19.75 27.42
N PRO A 532 11.30 20.73 27.50
CA PRO A 532 10.07 20.55 28.26
C PRO A 532 9.03 19.66 27.55
N TYR A 533 9.26 19.23 26.30
CA TYR A 533 8.27 18.54 25.48
C TYR A 533 8.67 17.13 25.06
N ILE A 534 9.96 16.85 24.82
CA ILE A 534 10.43 15.56 24.29
C ILE A 534 10.05 14.37 25.18
N ALA A 535 10.19 14.49 26.50
CA ALA A 535 9.84 13.40 27.42
C ALA A 535 8.34 13.06 27.40
N ASP A 536 7.49 14.09 27.36
CA ASP A 536 6.03 13.94 27.24
C ASP A 536 5.63 13.38 25.88
N TRP A 537 6.30 13.80 24.81
CA TRP A 537 6.10 13.26 23.46
C TRP A 537 6.40 11.76 23.38
N CYS A 538 7.55 11.33 23.90
CA CYS A 538 7.91 9.90 23.97
C CYS A 538 6.85 9.12 24.75
N LYS A 539 6.44 9.64 25.91
CA LYS A 539 5.45 8.99 26.78
C LYS A 539 4.08 8.90 26.11
N GLU A 540 3.63 9.94 25.43
CA GLU A 540 2.35 9.97 24.72
C GLU A 540 2.32 8.91 23.61
N ILE A 541 3.39 8.79 22.82
CA ILE A 541 3.52 7.76 21.77
C ILE A 541 3.54 6.35 22.38
N GLN A 542 4.33 6.15 23.43
CA GLN A 542 4.47 4.84 24.09
C GLN A 542 3.17 4.35 24.74
N THR A 543 2.38 5.28 25.30
CA THR A 543 1.19 4.95 26.09
C THR A 543 -0.10 5.11 25.30
N GLN A 544 -0.48 6.35 24.95
CA GLN A 544 -1.74 6.61 24.23
C GLN A 544 -1.66 6.15 22.78
N GLY A 545 -0.51 6.36 22.13
CA GLY A 545 -0.21 5.78 20.82
C GLY A 545 0.00 4.26 20.86
N GLN A 546 0.20 3.66 22.04
CA GLN A 546 0.49 2.23 22.21
C GLN A 546 1.69 1.71 21.37
N ILE A 547 2.73 2.52 21.21
CA ILE A 547 3.99 2.12 20.56
C ILE A 547 5.09 2.06 21.63
N PRO A 548 5.09 1.06 22.55
CA PRO A 548 6.05 0.99 23.65
C PRO A 548 7.50 0.81 23.18
N THR A 549 7.70 0.40 21.93
CA THR A 549 9.00 0.27 21.27
C THR A 549 9.58 1.61 20.79
N PHE A 550 8.78 2.69 20.79
CA PHE A 550 9.28 4.04 20.58
C PHE A 550 10.28 4.42 21.69
N PRO A 551 11.43 5.06 21.39
CA PRO A 551 12.47 5.28 22.38
C PRO A 551 12.06 6.29 23.47
N THR A 552 12.54 6.08 24.69
CA THR A 552 12.63 7.16 25.68
C THR A 552 13.87 7.99 25.37
N ILE A 553 13.68 9.11 24.70
CA ILE A 553 14.77 9.92 24.15
C ILE A 553 15.42 10.77 25.24
N THR A 554 16.71 10.54 25.47
CA THR A 554 17.52 11.27 26.47
C THR A 554 18.87 11.76 25.93
N THR A 555 19.14 11.48 24.65
CA THR A 555 20.38 11.84 23.95
C THR A 555 20.06 12.46 22.59
N VAL A 556 21.00 13.23 22.05
CA VAL A 556 20.86 13.82 20.71
C VAL A 556 20.77 12.74 19.64
N ASP A 557 21.57 11.68 19.73
CA ASP A 557 21.57 10.60 18.74
C ASP A 557 20.22 9.86 18.71
N GLN A 558 19.63 9.55 19.87
CA GLN A 558 18.27 8.97 19.94
C GLN A 558 17.20 9.88 19.32
N LEU A 559 17.32 11.19 19.51
CA LEU A 559 16.39 12.15 18.91
C LEU A 559 16.54 12.18 17.39
N VAL A 560 17.78 12.20 16.89
CA VAL A 560 18.08 12.18 15.47
C VAL A 560 17.58 10.89 14.82
N ASP A 561 17.82 9.72 15.43
CA ASP A 561 17.34 8.44 14.91
C ASP A 561 15.81 8.38 14.88
N ALA A 562 15.12 8.80 15.94
CA ALA A 562 13.67 8.80 15.98
C ALA A 562 13.05 9.72 14.92
N VAL A 563 13.59 10.92 14.73
CA VAL A 563 13.11 11.86 13.71
C VAL A 563 13.44 11.38 12.30
N THR A 564 14.61 10.77 12.11
CA THR A 564 14.98 10.11 10.84
C THR A 564 13.98 9.01 10.51
N MET A 565 13.57 8.21 11.49
CA MET A 565 12.58 7.16 11.30
C MET A 565 11.21 7.72 10.88
N CYS A 566 10.70 8.78 11.51
CA CYS A 566 9.43 9.38 11.09
C CYS A 566 9.47 9.87 9.63
N ILE A 567 10.55 10.59 9.25
CA ILE A 567 10.70 11.05 7.86
C ILE A 567 10.86 9.86 6.92
N HIS A 568 11.61 8.83 7.31
CA HIS A 568 11.78 7.60 6.54
C HIS A 568 10.45 6.87 6.29
N THR A 569 9.64 6.69 7.34
CA THR A 569 8.32 6.05 7.27
C THR A 569 7.38 6.82 6.35
N ALA A 570 7.27 8.14 6.57
CA ALA A 570 6.33 8.98 5.84
C ALA A 570 6.69 9.19 4.36
N SER A 571 7.97 9.03 4.00
CA SER A 571 8.49 9.37 2.68
C SER A 571 9.02 8.13 1.94
N PRO A 572 10.31 7.74 2.04
CA PRO A 572 10.85 6.68 1.21
C PRO A 572 10.24 5.31 1.48
N GLN A 573 9.96 4.94 2.73
CA GLN A 573 9.41 3.62 3.04
C GLN A 573 8.03 3.44 2.45
N HIS A 574 7.11 4.40 2.69
CA HIS A 574 5.80 4.41 2.04
C HIS A 574 5.92 4.35 0.51
N THR A 575 6.78 5.18 -0.09
CA THR A 575 7.00 5.15 -1.55
C THR A 575 7.43 3.75 -2.03
N ALA A 576 8.41 3.13 -1.38
CA ALA A 576 8.96 1.83 -1.77
C ALA A 576 7.94 0.69 -1.71
N VAL A 577 6.98 0.76 -0.78
CA VAL A 577 5.96 -0.28 -0.59
C VAL A 577 4.64 0.05 -1.28
N ASN A 578 4.52 1.21 -1.92
CA ASN A 578 3.29 1.66 -2.57
C ASN A 578 3.42 1.81 -4.09
N TYR A 579 4.50 2.39 -4.61
CA TYR A 579 4.56 2.87 -6.00
C TYR A 579 4.64 1.77 -7.08
N LEU A 580 4.87 0.51 -6.69
CA LEU A 580 4.84 -0.65 -7.60
C LEU A 580 3.60 -1.52 -7.40
N GLN A 581 2.61 -1.08 -6.61
CA GLN A 581 1.42 -1.89 -6.37
C GLN A 581 0.69 -2.21 -7.66
N ASP A 582 0.47 -1.24 -8.59
CA ASP A 582 -0.19 -1.56 -9.85
C ASP A 582 0.65 -2.57 -10.67
N TYR A 583 1.96 -2.38 -10.74
CA TYR A 583 2.86 -3.28 -11.45
C TYR A 583 2.75 -4.74 -10.96
N TYR A 584 2.65 -4.97 -9.65
CA TYR A 584 2.63 -6.32 -9.09
C TYR A 584 1.22 -6.90 -8.89
N TYR A 585 0.17 -6.07 -8.75
CA TYR A 585 -1.19 -6.54 -8.42
C TYR A 585 -2.21 -6.43 -9.56
N SER A 586 -2.04 -5.51 -10.53
CA SER A 586 -3.08 -5.27 -11.55
C SER A 586 -3.27 -6.44 -12.51
N PHE A 587 -2.20 -7.22 -12.77
CA PHE A 587 -2.30 -8.56 -13.33
C PHE A 587 -2.48 -9.60 -12.22
N VAL A 588 -3.73 -9.73 -11.77
CA VAL A 588 -4.14 -10.52 -10.58
C VAL A 588 -3.56 -11.95 -10.52
N PRO A 589 -3.40 -12.72 -11.62
CA PRO A 589 -2.79 -14.06 -11.56
C PRO A 589 -1.36 -14.09 -11.01
N ALA A 590 -0.59 -13.00 -11.14
CA ALA A 590 0.77 -12.93 -10.63
C ALA A 590 0.85 -12.74 -9.11
N LYS A 591 -0.14 -12.06 -8.51
CA LYS A 591 -0.18 -11.83 -7.06
C LYS A 591 -1.62 -11.64 -6.56
N PRO A 592 -2.42 -12.71 -6.51
CA PRO A 592 -3.83 -12.61 -6.12
C PRO A 592 -3.98 -12.35 -4.61
N PRO A 593 -5.07 -11.71 -4.17
CA PRO A 593 -5.28 -11.41 -2.74
C PRO A 593 -5.73 -12.64 -1.90
N ALA A 594 -6.35 -13.63 -2.55
CA ALA A 594 -6.81 -14.87 -1.91
C ALA A 594 -7.03 -15.96 -2.98
N LEU A 595 -7.19 -17.20 -2.53
CA LEU A 595 -7.57 -18.33 -3.40
C LEU A 595 -9.09 -18.44 -3.52
N CYS A 596 -9.59 -18.78 -4.70
CA CYS A 596 -11.02 -19.02 -4.96
C CYS A 596 -11.48 -20.46 -4.65
N THR A 597 -10.55 -21.37 -4.38
CA THR A 597 -10.81 -22.79 -4.05
C THR A 597 -10.09 -23.19 -2.76
N PRO A 598 -10.57 -24.23 -2.05
CA PRO A 598 -9.84 -24.78 -0.90
C PRO A 598 -8.42 -25.22 -1.26
N LEU A 599 -7.56 -25.27 -0.24
CA LEU A 599 -6.20 -25.81 -0.37
C LEU A 599 -6.22 -27.34 -0.52
N PRO A 600 -5.24 -27.95 -1.21
CA PRO A 600 -5.07 -29.40 -1.20
C PRO A 600 -4.74 -29.88 0.22
N LYS A 601 -5.33 -31.00 0.62
CA LYS A 601 -5.20 -31.54 1.99
C LYS A 601 -3.92 -32.33 2.24
N ASP A 602 -3.26 -32.76 1.18
CA ASP A 602 -2.04 -33.55 1.22
C ASP A 602 -1.14 -33.25 0.01
N LEU A 603 0.13 -33.60 0.15
CA LEU A 603 1.14 -33.41 -0.89
C LEU A 603 0.83 -34.19 -2.17
N ALA A 604 0.27 -35.40 -2.06
CA ALA A 604 -0.04 -36.24 -3.21
C ALA A 604 -1.13 -35.64 -4.12
N THR A 605 -2.06 -34.88 -3.53
CA THR A 605 -3.08 -34.12 -4.25
C THR A 605 -2.45 -32.90 -4.92
N LEU A 606 -1.65 -32.12 -4.20
CA LEU A 606 -0.95 -30.96 -4.77
C LEU A 606 -0.05 -31.33 -5.96
N GLN A 607 0.70 -32.43 -5.85
CA GLN A 607 1.61 -32.91 -6.91
C GLN A 607 0.90 -33.28 -8.22
N LYS A 608 -0.42 -33.45 -8.21
CA LYS A 608 -1.24 -33.76 -9.39
C LYS A 608 -1.93 -32.54 -9.99
N TYR A 609 -1.76 -31.36 -9.41
CA TYR A 609 -2.39 -30.15 -9.91
C TYR A 609 -1.97 -29.88 -11.35
N THR A 610 -2.92 -29.34 -12.11
CA THR A 610 -2.82 -28.98 -13.51
C THR A 610 -3.11 -27.49 -13.70
N GLU A 611 -3.06 -27.01 -14.95
CA GLU A 611 -3.48 -25.64 -15.28
C GLU A 611 -4.91 -25.35 -14.81
N ALA A 612 -5.81 -26.32 -14.91
CA ALA A 612 -7.21 -26.17 -14.52
C ALA A 612 -7.36 -25.92 -13.02
N ASP A 613 -6.56 -26.60 -12.19
CA ASP A 613 -6.59 -26.44 -10.73
C ASP A 613 -6.10 -25.04 -10.32
N LEU A 614 -4.99 -24.57 -10.91
CA LEU A 614 -4.49 -23.22 -10.67
C LEU A 614 -5.48 -22.15 -11.16
N THR A 615 -6.03 -22.32 -12.36
CA THR A 615 -7.00 -21.37 -12.94
C THR A 615 -8.28 -21.32 -12.11
N ALA A 616 -8.76 -22.45 -11.60
CA ALA A 616 -9.91 -22.52 -10.71
C ALA A 616 -9.67 -21.74 -9.40
N ALA A 617 -8.44 -21.82 -8.86
CA ALA A 617 -8.03 -21.11 -7.66
C ALA A 617 -7.86 -19.59 -7.83
N LEU A 618 -7.85 -19.10 -9.07
CA LEU A 618 -7.75 -17.67 -9.41
C LEU A 618 -9.13 -17.06 -9.74
N PRO A 619 -9.29 -15.73 -9.65
CA PRO A 619 -10.54 -15.05 -10.01
C PRO A 619 -10.75 -14.93 -11.54
N ILE A 620 -10.47 -16.01 -12.28
CA ILE A 620 -10.68 -16.15 -13.73
C ILE A 620 -12.03 -16.83 -14.00
N GLY A 621 -12.73 -16.32 -15.02
CA GLY A 621 -14.02 -16.82 -15.50
C GLY A 621 -15.19 -15.94 -15.08
N THR A 622 -16.34 -16.22 -15.68
CA THR A 622 -17.58 -15.43 -15.50
C THR A 622 -18.48 -15.97 -14.37
N GLU A 623 -18.02 -16.97 -13.62
CA GLU A 623 -18.81 -17.65 -12.61
C GLU A 623 -18.85 -16.88 -11.29
N GLY A 624 -20.06 -16.72 -10.74
CA GLY A 624 -20.28 -16.11 -9.43
C GLY A 624 -19.64 -14.74 -9.29
N VAL A 625 -18.92 -14.52 -8.19
CA VAL A 625 -18.35 -13.21 -7.83
C VAL A 625 -16.87 -13.04 -8.23
N LYS A 626 -16.28 -13.95 -9.03
CA LYS A 626 -14.86 -13.88 -9.44
C LYS A 626 -14.50 -12.56 -10.13
N TRP A 627 -15.39 -12.06 -10.99
CA TRP A 627 -15.21 -10.77 -11.66
C TRP A 627 -15.11 -9.59 -10.68
N LYS A 628 -15.82 -9.64 -9.54
CA LYS A 628 -15.74 -8.61 -8.48
C LYS A 628 -14.40 -8.71 -7.76
N ASP A 629 -13.87 -9.91 -7.55
CA ASP A 629 -12.56 -10.07 -6.93
C ASP A 629 -11.45 -9.55 -7.83
N TRP A 630 -11.48 -9.86 -9.14
CA TRP A 630 -10.51 -9.29 -10.08
C TRP A 630 -10.61 -7.77 -10.12
N LEU A 631 -11.84 -7.24 -10.24
CA LEU A 631 -12.08 -5.80 -10.24
C LEU A 631 -11.47 -5.14 -9.01
N LEU A 632 -11.80 -5.62 -7.80
CA LEU A 632 -11.30 -5.01 -6.57
C LEU A 632 -9.79 -5.23 -6.37
N ALA A 633 -9.24 -6.39 -6.77
CA ALA A 633 -7.82 -6.67 -6.68
C ALA A 633 -6.98 -5.76 -7.58
N ALA A 634 -7.46 -5.46 -8.79
CA ALA A 634 -6.82 -4.52 -9.71
C ALA A 634 -7.18 -3.05 -9.41
N GLN A 635 -8.28 -2.80 -8.69
CA GLN A 635 -8.67 -1.44 -8.28
C GLN A 635 -7.90 -0.96 -7.05
N LEU A 636 -7.65 -1.83 -6.07
CA LEU A 636 -6.90 -1.47 -4.87
C LEU A 636 -5.57 -0.74 -5.18
N PRO A 637 -4.68 -1.29 -6.04
CA PRO A 637 -3.46 -0.58 -6.41
C PRO A 637 -3.73 0.71 -7.18
N GLU A 638 -4.75 0.77 -8.03
CA GLU A 638 -5.13 1.99 -8.74
C GLU A 638 -5.52 3.10 -7.76
N LEU A 639 -6.21 2.77 -6.66
CA LEU A 639 -6.57 3.76 -5.63
C LEU A 639 -5.39 4.24 -4.78
N LEU A 640 -4.32 3.44 -4.73
CA LEU A 640 -3.20 3.64 -3.80
C LEU A 640 -1.92 4.11 -4.49
N SER A 641 -1.73 3.81 -5.77
CA SER A 641 -0.41 3.86 -6.43
C SER A 641 -0.40 4.76 -7.65
N TYR A 642 -0.36 6.08 -7.41
CA TYR A 642 -0.04 7.07 -8.43
C TYR A 642 1.28 7.79 -8.14
N LYS A 643 1.95 8.21 -9.22
CA LYS A 643 3.10 9.10 -9.12
C LYS A 643 2.64 10.44 -8.53
N VAL A 644 3.25 10.86 -7.42
CA VAL A 644 2.96 12.18 -6.85
C VAL A 644 3.34 13.31 -7.79
N ASP A 645 2.58 14.40 -7.69
CA ASP A 645 2.91 15.68 -8.31
C ASP A 645 4.30 16.16 -7.84
N ASN A 646 5.05 16.80 -8.74
CA ASN A 646 6.39 17.33 -8.45
C ASN A 646 6.45 18.27 -7.23
N ARG A 647 5.32 18.84 -6.80
CA ARG A 647 5.20 19.66 -5.58
C ARG A 647 5.43 18.87 -4.30
N TYR A 648 5.28 17.55 -4.31
CA TYR A 648 5.23 16.74 -3.09
C TYR A 648 6.33 15.67 -3.00
N ASN A 649 7.55 15.99 -3.42
CA ASN A 649 8.71 15.10 -3.29
C ASN A 649 9.81 15.69 -2.39
N LEU A 650 10.75 14.85 -1.96
CA LEU A 650 11.87 15.25 -1.08
C LEU A 650 12.77 16.34 -1.68
N ILE A 651 12.96 16.33 -3.00
CA ILE A 651 13.72 17.37 -3.70
C ILE A 651 13.04 18.75 -3.55
N THR A 652 11.73 18.80 -3.71
CA THR A 652 10.95 20.02 -3.55
C THR A 652 10.92 20.48 -2.10
N TYR A 653 10.84 19.56 -1.14
CA TYR A 653 11.01 19.87 0.29
C TYR A 653 12.35 20.54 0.56
N ALA A 654 13.47 19.94 0.13
CA ALA A 654 14.80 20.48 0.36
C ALA A 654 14.99 21.88 -0.25
N LYS A 655 14.49 22.07 -1.49
CA LYS A 655 14.48 23.39 -2.16
C LYS A 655 13.64 24.42 -1.42
N SER A 656 12.46 24.02 -0.95
CA SER A 656 11.55 24.93 -0.24
C SER A 656 12.15 25.35 1.10
N LEU A 657 12.67 24.40 1.87
CA LEU A 657 13.35 24.65 3.15
C LEU A 657 14.59 25.55 2.98
N TYR A 658 15.37 25.33 1.92
CA TYR A 658 16.49 26.21 1.57
C TYR A 658 16.02 27.64 1.29
N ASN A 659 14.98 27.82 0.45
CA ASN A 659 14.53 29.15 0.05
C ASN A 659 13.93 29.97 1.20
N VAL A 660 13.16 29.34 2.09
CA VAL A 660 12.61 30.06 3.25
C VAL A 660 13.69 30.47 4.24
N ASN A 661 14.75 29.66 4.41
CA ASN A 661 15.86 29.99 5.30
C ASN A 661 16.97 30.84 4.65
N LYS A 662 17.01 30.93 3.32
CA LYS A 662 17.93 31.84 2.61
C LYS A 662 17.61 33.31 2.87
N SER A 663 16.33 33.63 3.01
CA SER A 663 15.84 35.01 3.18
C SER A 663 15.58 35.39 4.64
N ARG A 664 15.43 34.41 5.54
CA ARG A 664 15.25 34.65 6.98
C ARG A 664 16.49 35.33 7.55
N THR A 665 16.30 36.45 8.23
CA THR A 665 17.36 37.07 9.02
C THR A 665 17.46 36.39 10.40
N ASN A 666 18.64 36.40 11.01
CA ASN A 666 18.82 35.93 12.40
C ASN A 666 18.01 36.77 13.43
N PHE A 667 17.31 37.82 12.98
CA PHE A 667 16.40 38.62 13.80
C PHE A 667 14.97 38.06 13.84
N GLU A 668 14.55 37.28 12.84
CA GLU A 668 13.18 36.76 12.69
C GLU A 668 12.91 35.50 13.52
N ASN A 669 13.92 34.66 13.73
CA ASN A 669 13.86 33.55 14.67
C ASN A 669 15.17 33.53 15.48
N LYS A 670 15.06 33.74 16.80
CA LYS A 670 16.21 33.75 17.72
C LYS A 670 16.44 32.40 18.39
N ALA A 671 15.54 31.43 18.22
CA ALA A 671 15.59 30.15 18.89
C ALA A 671 16.63 29.20 18.26
N TRP A 672 16.88 29.32 16.95
CA TRP A 672 17.89 28.52 16.25
C TRP A 672 18.48 29.24 15.03
N ASP A 673 19.65 28.76 14.60
CA ASP A 673 20.43 29.33 13.49
C ASP A 673 19.85 28.95 12.12
N SER A 674 19.06 29.86 11.55
CA SER A 674 18.48 29.71 10.20
C SER A 674 19.52 29.60 9.08
N THR A 675 20.73 30.14 9.27
CA THR A 675 21.82 29.98 8.30
C THR A 675 22.27 28.53 8.21
N ARG A 676 22.36 27.82 9.36
CA ARG A 676 22.69 26.40 9.39
C ARG A 676 21.58 25.53 8.81
N ILE A 677 20.31 25.87 9.01
CA ILE A 677 19.19 25.15 8.37
C ILE A 677 19.24 25.32 6.85
N LYS A 678 19.52 26.53 6.35
CA LYS A 678 19.75 26.77 4.92
C LYS A 678 20.88 25.89 4.38
N GLU A 679 22.01 25.80 5.07
CA GLU A 679 23.15 24.96 4.67
C GLU A 679 22.80 23.47 4.68
N ALA A 680 22.10 23.00 5.72
CA ALA A 680 21.60 21.63 5.81
C ALA A 680 20.67 21.29 4.63
N ALA A 681 19.73 22.17 4.31
CA ALA A 681 18.81 21.99 3.19
C ALA A 681 19.52 21.97 1.82
N ALA A 682 20.52 22.83 1.63
CA ALA A 682 21.33 22.86 0.41
C ALA A 682 22.12 21.55 0.23
N LEU A 683 22.73 21.06 1.31
CA LEU A 683 23.49 19.80 1.29
C LEU A 683 22.58 18.59 1.10
N PHE A 684 21.42 18.57 1.75
CA PHE A 684 20.40 17.53 1.57
C PHE A 684 19.94 17.47 0.11
N TYR A 685 19.61 18.62 -0.50
CA TYR A 685 19.28 18.70 -1.93
C TYR A 685 20.40 18.14 -2.83
N SER A 686 21.66 18.52 -2.57
CA SER A 686 22.80 18.05 -3.36
C SER A 686 22.93 16.53 -3.31
N ARG A 687 22.87 15.96 -2.10
CA ARG A 687 23.01 14.51 -1.90
C ARG A 687 21.84 13.72 -2.47
N LEU A 688 20.60 14.23 -2.33
CA LEU A 688 19.46 13.63 -3.03
C LEU A 688 19.69 13.62 -4.55
N LYS A 689 20.26 14.67 -5.13
CA LYS A 689 20.58 14.67 -6.58
C LYS A 689 21.72 13.72 -6.96
N GLU A 690 22.68 13.49 -6.07
CA GLU A 690 23.71 12.47 -6.29
C GLU A 690 23.11 11.05 -6.25
N LEU A 691 22.21 10.79 -5.29
CA LEU A 691 21.54 9.50 -5.13
C LEU A 691 20.72 9.07 -6.35
N ASP A 692 20.18 10.01 -7.13
CA ASP A 692 19.47 9.73 -8.39
C ASP A 692 20.32 8.87 -9.35
N SER A 693 21.58 9.27 -9.56
CA SER A 693 22.54 8.52 -10.39
C SER A 693 22.96 7.19 -9.76
N VAL A 694 23.06 7.14 -8.43
CA VAL A 694 23.46 5.94 -7.69
C VAL A 694 22.35 4.89 -7.75
N PHE A 695 21.11 5.25 -7.48
CA PHE A 695 19.97 4.33 -7.53
C PHE A 695 19.74 3.79 -8.94
N LYS A 696 19.97 4.64 -9.96
CA LYS A 696 19.98 4.16 -11.35
C LYS A 696 21.06 3.08 -11.55
N HIS A 697 22.28 3.31 -11.06
CA HIS A 697 23.36 2.33 -11.15
C HIS A 697 23.05 1.03 -10.38
N VAL A 698 22.47 1.13 -9.18
CA VAL A 698 22.03 -0.01 -8.36
C VAL A 698 20.97 -0.84 -9.09
N SER A 699 20.01 -0.19 -9.75
CA SER A 699 19.03 -0.88 -10.60
C SER A 699 19.67 -1.52 -11.84
N ASP A 700 20.57 -0.81 -12.53
CA ASP A 700 21.19 -1.25 -13.78
C ASP A 700 22.18 -2.43 -13.58
N ARG A 701 22.74 -2.60 -12.37
CA ARG A 701 23.67 -3.69 -12.05
C ARG A 701 22.99 -5.00 -11.64
N GLN A 702 21.67 -5.04 -11.50
CA GLN A 702 20.94 -6.28 -11.23
C GLN A 702 21.23 -7.34 -12.31
N THR A 703 20.96 -8.61 -12.04
CA THR A 703 21.16 -9.68 -13.02
C THR A 703 20.33 -9.47 -14.29
N PRO A 704 20.82 -9.84 -15.49
CA PRO A 704 20.09 -9.62 -16.73
C PRO A 704 18.65 -10.17 -16.67
N GLY A 705 17.68 -9.35 -17.08
CA GLY A 705 16.26 -9.71 -17.06
C GLY A 705 15.51 -9.42 -15.75
N THR A 706 16.21 -9.03 -14.69
CA THR A 706 15.61 -8.49 -13.47
C THR A 706 14.87 -7.18 -13.75
N ILE A 707 13.78 -6.95 -13.03
CA ILE A 707 12.91 -5.78 -13.19
C ILE A 707 13.64 -4.54 -12.65
N GLU A 708 13.55 -3.42 -13.35
CA GLU A 708 14.14 -2.16 -12.90
C GLU A 708 13.57 -1.72 -11.54
N TYR A 709 14.41 -1.12 -10.70
CA TYR A 709 14.01 -0.57 -9.41
C TYR A 709 14.24 0.93 -9.38
N LYS A 710 13.16 1.69 -9.59
CA LYS A 710 13.19 3.16 -9.68
C LYS A 710 12.26 3.86 -8.68
N VAL A 711 11.71 3.11 -7.73
CA VAL A 711 10.76 3.63 -6.73
C VAL A 711 11.34 4.69 -5.82
N LEU A 712 12.65 4.65 -5.54
CA LEU A 712 13.32 5.58 -4.63
C LEU A 712 14.02 6.74 -5.34
N GLN A 713 13.82 6.89 -6.65
CA GLN A 713 14.37 8.04 -7.37
C GLN A 713 13.88 9.34 -6.70
N PRO A 714 14.76 10.24 -6.22
CA PRO A 714 14.35 11.31 -5.29
C PRO A 714 13.31 12.30 -5.83
N GLU A 715 13.12 12.34 -7.15
CA GLU A 715 12.08 13.13 -7.82
C GLU A 715 10.70 12.47 -7.84
N VAL A 716 10.62 11.15 -7.59
CA VAL A 716 9.34 10.43 -7.43
C VAL A 716 9.07 10.06 -5.96
N THR A 717 10.08 10.07 -5.09
CA THR A 717 9.90 9.83 -3.65
C THR A 717 9.06 10.92 -3.00
N ALA A 718 7.85 10.56 -2.57
CA ALA A 718 6.90 11.47 -1.94
C ALA A 718 7.47 12.07 -0.65
N VAL A 719 7.13 13.31 -0.31
CA VAL A 719 7.56 13.96 0.95
C VAL A 719 6.77 13.48 2.17
N SER A 720 5.55 12.97 1.93
CA SER A 720 4.54 12.58 2.91
C SER A 720 3.75 11.38 2.36
N ILE A 721 2.95 10.76 3.22
CA ILE A 721 1.91 9.82 2.81
C ILE A 721 0.74 10.64 2.23
N LEU A 722 0.55 10.54 0.92
CA LEU A 722 -0.31 11.44 0.12
C LEU A 722 -1.41 10.71 -0.65
N ILE A 723 -1.47 9.39 -0.51
CA ILE A 723 -2.44 8.50 -1.11
C ILE A 723 -2.53 7.24 -0.25
#